data_AF-I0KY18-F1
#
_entry.id   AF-I0KY18-F1
#
_cell.length_a   1.000
_cell.length_b   1.000
_cell.length_c   1.000
_cell.angle_alpha   90.00
_cell.angle_beta   90.00
_cell.angle_gamma   90.00
#
_symmetry.space_group_name_H-M   'P 1'
#
loop_
_entity.id
_entity.type
_entity.pdbx_description
1 polymer ?
#
loop_
_entity_poly.entity_id
_entity_poly.type
_entity_poly.pdbx_seq_one_letter_code
_entity_poly.pdbx_strand_id
1 'polypeptide(L)'
;MSVTAAPVVTCPDCDGMTFTLDPCRCTTYGDRFLADADVPAPRREAYRECEQCRGAGRVAYPCHRCARRGRRRAQLVVTVANLDTGAVASHQVVPGGLDPHRDPAGRWVVDLAPRVRELAATVGTVMDDTDVPLLWLDRQWRPDLPAALRHELEAHAILRADHAPWRLVPGRSSAAPAVDPAARLARLCALADLLLLDLVVEARRQGAGFGWAVRYEVPGSPVPPGSPGGWQDLPEALTWTDVGDALTGLAERGLAVPARLLRPGSPRPPVAPTVDVDQLERRILADSVDATHGDELPGAQALWRDGRWWHTTLRPGVPVEILAEQPTGQVVRRVRVPLTRGYEPPDPCWLGAPVDWRPCPDCRPHDRLRTCDCRLGDRPAEPDCPHCCGAGLRPSALRCFTCGGTHRLHQTLLVTVTDLRHRVLHLTWRAGTPEVAPLVATQPNGRPVVQLPDRYRLGSWSAVLGARPEDLRDADGGLDVDRDLRDGYVTVPWAGADPVGEHVRSAGRGTAAGRLIVVAAPPDAPPLAELLRLALGLDLALVVAVRDLRHHSCDPLLADGLRWSVEVQPRDAPVRPDDLPYRPSLAAALAWCRECLTDAVAGAAPTDPAVPIPVPWSGPRDLVADPQPDLLRLAARHAGQAVTVRFTRAGCAVHRHDDDGVRLLAHATDLRQLRVL
;
A
#
# COMPACT_ATOMS: atom_id res chain seq x y z
N MET A 1 -14.80 -34.37 14.99
CA MET A 1 -15.13 -34.23 13.56
C MET A 1 -14.07 -34.98 12.77
N SER A 2 -14.44 -36.01 12.01
CA SER A 2 -13.49 -36.75 11.17
C SER A 2 -12.95 -35.84 10.07
N VAL A 3 -11.63 -35.77 9.95
CA VAL A 3 -10.96 -35.05 8.87
C VAL A 3 -11.14 -35.87 7.59
N THR A 4 -12.13 -35.53 6.79
CA THR A 4 -12.29 -36.07 5.43
C THR A 4 -11.10 -35.59 4.60
N ALA A 5 -10.45 -36.49 3.86
CA ALA A 5 -9.36 -36.14 2.96
C ALA A 5 -9.80 -35.00 2.01
N ALA A 6 -8.92 -34.04 1.76
CA ALA A 6 -9.25 -32.91 0.89
C ALA A 6 -9.48 -33.43 -0.54
N PRO A 7 -10.52 -32.95 -1.25
CA PRO A 7 -10.75 -33.33 -2.64
C PRO A 7 -9.62 -32.76 -3.50
N VAL A 8 -8.76 -33.63 -4.03
CA VAL A 8 -7.65 -33.27 -4.92
C VAL A 8 -8.03 -33.62 -6.34
N VAL A 9 -7.93 -32.64 -7.24
CA VAL A 9 -8.18 -32.83 -8.67
C VAL A 9 -6.94 -32.48 -9.48
N THR A 10 -6.88 -32.97 -10.72
CA THR A 10 -5.89 -32.52 -11.70
C THR A 10 -6.04 -31.02 -11.91
N CYS A 11 -4.92 -30.30 -12.00
CA CYS A 11 -4.95 -28.85 -12.19
C CYS A 11 -5.58 -28.53 -13.56
N PRO A 12 -6.75 -27.87 -13.63
CA PRO A 12 -7.42 -27.58 -14.89
C PRO A 12 -6.68 -26.52 -15.72
N ASP A 13 -5.79 -25.75 -15.10
CA ASP A 13 -5.03 -24.72 -15.79
C ASP A 13 -3.85 -25.29 -16.59
N CYS A 14 -3.35 -26.47 -16.23
CA CYS A 14 -2.21 -27.09 -16.90
C CYS A 14 -2.43 -28.55 -17.28
N ASP A 15 -3.64 -29.08 -17.09
CA ASP A 15 -4.00 -30.49 -17.32
C ASP A 15 -3.02 -31.48 -16.67
N GLY A 16 -2.46 -31.10 -15.51
CA GLY A 16 -1.45 -31.90 -14.79
C GLY A 16 -0.02 -31.78 -15.31
N MET A 17 0.22 -31.04 -16.39
CA MET A 17 1.54 -30.89 -17.03
C MET A 17 2.54 -30.06 -16.23
N THR A 18 2.12 -29.38 -15.16
CA THR A 18 2.93 -28.50 -14.28
C THR A 18 3.39 -27.17 -14.91
N PHE A 19 3.15 -26.95 -16.20
CA PHE A 19 3.40 -25.71 -16.93
C PHE A 19 2.24 -25.39 -17.89
N THR A 20 2.09 -24.13 -18.27
CA THR A 20 1.13 -23.65 -19.27
C THR A 20 1.87 -23.15 -20.51
N LEU A 21 1.25 -23.27 -21.68
CA LEU A 21 1.75 -22.72 -22.94
C LEU A 21 0.89 -21.52 -23.32
N ASP A 22 1.33 -20.35 -22.89
CA ASP A 22 0.61 -19.11 -23.16
C ASP A 22 1.10 -18.47 -24.46
N PRO A 23 0.20 -17.81 -25.23
CA PRO A 23 0.62 -16.98 -26.35
C PRO A 23 1.67 -15.97 -25.88
N CYS A 24 2.78 -15.88 -26.61
CA CYS A 24 3.79 -14.87 -26.31
C CYS A 24 3.16 -13.50 -26.46
N ARG A 25 3.47 -12.56 -25.56
CA ARG A 25 2.94 -11.20 -25.62
C ARG A 25 3.21 -10.53 -26.98
N CYS A 26 4.26 -10.95 -27.69
CA CYS A 26 4.59 -10.45 -29.02
C CYS A 26 3.48 -10.66 -30.06
N THR A 27 2.67 -11.73 -29.92
CA THR A 27 1.57 -12.00 -30.87
C THR A 27 0.42 -10.99 -30.73
N THR A 28 0.35 -10.27 -29.62
CA THR A 28 -0.63 -9.19 -29.39
C THR A 28 -0.31 -7.97 -30.27
N TYR A 29 0.98 -7.71 -30.47
CA TYR A 29 1.51 -6.56 -31.20
C TYR A 29 1.82 -6.89 -32.67
N GLY A 30 2.10 -8.17 -32.94
CA GLY A 30 2.38 -8.74 -34.26
C GLY A 30 3.85 -8.88 -34.56
N ASP A 31 4.18 -8.91 -35.85
CA ASP A 31 5.50 -9.21 -36.39
C ASP A 31 6.41 -7.98 -36.54
N ARG A 32 5.92 -6.80 -36.15
CA ARG A 32 6.64 -5.52 -36.28
C ARG A 32 7.40 -5.18 -35.00
N PHE A 33 8.55 -4.54 -35.18
CA PHE A 33 9.32 -3.97 -34.07
C PHE A 33 8.56 -2.83 -33.37
N LEU A 34 8.01 -1.87 -34.12
CA LEU A 34 7.14 -0.81 -33.60
C LEU A 34 5.66 -1.17 -33.80
N ALA A 35 4.88 -1.23 -32.72
CA ALA A 35 3.48 -1.61 -32.75
C ALA A 35 2.58 -0.62 -32.00
N ASP A 36 1.40 -0.32 -32.55
CA ASP A 36 0.41 0.54 -31.90
C ASP A 36 -0.45 -0.24 -30.89
N ALA A 37 -0.50 0.21 -29.65
CA ALA A 37 -1.29 -0.40 -28.57
C ALA A 37 -2.80 -0.23 -28.76
N ASP A 38 -3.21 0.87 -29.38
CA ASP A 38 -4.60 1.32 -29.42
C ASP A 38 -5.37 0.76 -30.63
N VAL A 39 -4.72 -0.08 -31.46
CA VAL A 39 -5.36 -0.78 -32.59
C VAL A 39 -5.54 -2.24 -32.22
N PRO A 40 -6.74 -2.67 -31.73
CA PRO A 40 -7.00 -4.08 -31.47
C PRO A 40 -7.00 -4.84 -32.80
N ALA A 41 -5.88 -5.49 -33.10
CA ALA A 41 -5.74 -6.36 -34.26
C ALA A 41 -6.05 -7.82 -33.86
N PRO A 42 -6.60 -8.64 -34.78
CA PRO A 42 -6.64 -10.10 -34.58
C PRO A 42 -5.22 -10.61 -34.33
N ARG A 43 -5.08 -11.71 -33.57
CA ARG A 43 -3.78 -12.35 -33.25
C ARG A 43 -2.89 -12.39 -34.50
N ARG A 44 -1.79 -11.64 -34.47
CA ARG A 44 -0.83 -11.53 -35.58
C ARG A 44 0.25 -12.60 -35.45
N GLU A 45 0.99 -12.84 -36.53
CA GLU A 45 2.18 -13.67 -36.51
C GLU A 45 3.16 -13.20 -35.42
N ALA A 46 3.89 -14.15 -34.84
CA ALA A 46 4.85 -13.85 -33.79
C ALA A 46 6.01 -13.01 -34.33
N TYR A 47 6.46 -12.03 -33.55
CA TYR A 47 7.68 -11.29 -33.86
C TYR A 47 8.87 -12.25 -33.93
N ARG A 48 9.52 -12.28 -35.10
CA ARG A 48 10.58 -13.26 -35.43
C ARG A 48 11.78 -13.15 -34.49
N GLU A 49 12.13 -11.94 -34.11
CA GLU A 49 13.26 -11.63 -33.23
C GLU A 49 12.82 -11.49 -31.76
N CYS A 50 11.66 -12.05 -31.40
CA CYS A 50 11.17 -11.94 -30.03
C CYS A 50 12.15 -12.57 -29.04
N GLU A 51 12.61 -11.79 -28.07
CA GLU A 51 13.60 -12.25 -27.07
C GLU A 51 13.06 -13.35 -26.14
N GLN A 52 11.73 -13.42 -25.96
CA GLN A 52 11.09 -14.43 -25.12
C GLN A 52 10.83 -15.75 -25.85
N CYS A 53 10.12 -15.70 -26.98
CA CYS A 53 9.69 -16.90 -27.70
C CYS A 53 10.57 -17.26 -28.90
N ARG A 54 11.53 -16.40 -29.28
CA ARG A 54 12.41 -16.59 -30.45
C ARG A 54 11.64 -16.93 -31.73
N GLY A 55 10.54 -16.23 -31.97
CA GLY A 55 9.64 -16.45 -33.11
C GLY A 55 8.62 -17.59 -32.97
N ALA A 56 8.64 -18.39 -31.90
CA ALA A 56 7.70 -19.52 -31.73
C ALA A 56 6.25 -19.10 -31.40
N GLY A 57 6.03 -17.85 -30.97
CA GLY A 57 4.71 -17.30 -30.64
C GLY A 57 4.07 -17.83 -29.36
N ARG A 58 4.75 -18.72 -28.62
CA ARG A 58 4.31 -19.25 -27.33
C ARG A 58 5.48 -19.32 -26.36
N VAL A 59 5.20 -19.18 -25.07
CA VAL A 59 6.18 -19.31 -23.99
C VAL A 59 5.64 -20.28 -22.96
N ALA A 60 6.50 -21.20 -22.49
CA ALA A 60 6.15 -22.09 -21.39
C ALA A 60 6.36 -21.36 -20.06
N TYR A 61 5.30 -21.23 -19.28
CA TYR A 61 5.38 -20.69 -17.92
C TYR A 61 5.11 -21.80 -16.91
N PRO A 62 5.87 -21.85 -15.80
CA PRO A 62 5.50 -22.70 -14.69
C PRO A 62 4.06 -22.41 -14.25
N CYS A 63 3.27 -23.46 -14.03
CA CYS A 63 1.89 -23.27 -13.61
C CYS A 63 1.88 -22.74 -12.17
N HIS A 64 1.70 -21.43 -12.03
CA HIS A 64 1.66 -20.74 -10.74
C HIS A 64 0.44 -21.18 -9.91
N ARG A 65 -0.68 -21.53 -10.56
CA ARG A 65 -1.91 -21.99 -9.91
C ARG A 65 -1.76 -23.28 -9.11
N CYS A 66 -0.92 -24.21 -9.56
CA CYS A 66 -0.62 -25.46 -8.83
C CYS A 66 0.79 -25.50 -8.25
N ALA A 67 1.54 -24.39 -8.29
CA ALA A 67 2.94 -24.33 -7.89
C ALA A 67 3.78 -25.49 -8.48
N ARG A 68 3.57 -25.81 -9.77
CA ARG A 68 4.23 -26.91 -10.51
C ARG A 68 3.92 -28.33 -10.01
N ARG A 69 2.82 -28.55 -9.28
CA ARG A 69 2.45 -29.88 -8.76
C ARG A 69 1.51 -30.67 -9.67
N GLY A 70 0.88 -30.03 -10.65
CA GLY A 70 -0.10 -30.66 -11.56
C GLY A 70 -1.43 -31.03 -10.90
N ARG A 71 -1.59 -30.80 -9.59
CA ARG A 71 -2.78 -31.11 -8.81
C ARG A 71 -3.13 -29.93 -7.92
N ARG A 72 -4.42 -29.75 -7.63
CA ARG A 72 -4.93 -28.69 -6.76
C ARG A 72 -6.02 -29.22 -5.84
N ARG A 73 -6.17 -28.55 -4.69
CA ARG A 73 -7.18 -28.86 -3.68
C ARG A 73 -8.46 -28.10 -3.98
N ALA A 74 -9.55 -28.81 -4.24
CA ALA A 74 -10.87 -28.24 -4.45
C ALA A 74 -11.59 -27.98 -3.12
N GLN A 75 -10.97 -27.19 -2.24
CA GLN A 75 -11.53 -26.82 -0.94
C GLN A 75 -11.39 -25.31 -0.76
N LEU A 76 -12.49 -24.65 -0.42
CA LEU A 76 -12.52 -23.28 0.07
C LEU A 76 -13.01 -23.29 1.51
N VAL A 77 -12.37 -22.53 2.39
CA VAL A 77 -12.85 -22.31 3.76
C VAL A 77 -13.18 -20.84 3.92
N VAL A 78 -14.43 -20.56 4.27
CA VAL A 78 -14.88 -19.20 4.61
C VAL A 78 -15.01 -19.12 6.12
N THR A 79 -14.32 -18.16 6.71
CA THR A 79 -14.22 -17.98 8.15
C THR A 79 -14.70 -16.60 8.53
N VAL A 80 -15.72 -16.53 9.38
CA VAL A 80 -16.16 -15.27 9.99
C VAL A 80 -15.53 -15.15 11.35
N ALA A 81 -14.97 -13.98 11.64
CA ALA A 81 -14.34 -13.69 12.92
C ALA A 81 -14.84 -12.38 13.52
N ASN A 82 -15.21 -12.42 14.80
CA ASN A 82 -15.54 -11.23 15.57
C ASN A 82 -14.26 -10.68 16.20
N LEU A 83 -13.80 -9.52 15.73
CA LEU A 83 -12.57 -8.87 16.17
C LEU A 83 -12.61 -8.49 17.67
N ASP A 84 -13.80 -8.15 18.19
CA ASP A 84 -13.96 -7.67 19.57
C ASP A 84 -14.08 -8.80 20.60
N THR A 85 -14.37 -10.03 20.17
CA THR A 85 -14.54 -11.21 21.07
C THR A 85 -13.58 -12.36 20.78
N GLY A 86 -12.93 -12.35 19.61
CA GLY A 86 -12.11 -13.46 19.12
C GLY A 86 -12.90 -14.74 18.79
N ALA A 87 -14.23 -14.65 18.74
CA ALA A 87 -15.09 -15.74 18.29
C ALA A 87 -14.90 -15.97 16.79
N VAL A 88 -14.86 -17.23 16.38
CA VAL A 88 -14.57 -17.64 15.01
C VAL A 88 -15.49 -18.80 14.64
N ALA A 89 -16.09 -18.73 13.46
CA ALA A 89 -16.84 -19.83 12.88
C ALA A 89 -16.48 -19.97 11.40
N SER A 90 -16.16 -21.19 10.99
CA SER A 90 -15.78 -21.49 9.62
C SER A 90 -16.76 -22.46 8.96
N HIS A 91 -16.92 -22.30 7.65
CA HIS A 91 -17.62 -23.24 6.80
C HIS A 91 -16.70 -23.74 5.70
N GLN A 92 -16.67 -25.05 5.53
CA GLN A 92 -15.95 -25.73 4.45
C GLN A 92 -16.85 -25.89 3.23
N VAL A 93 -16.33 -25.44 2.09
CA VAL A 93 -16.97 -25.54 0.78
C VAL A 93 -16.18 -26.56 -0.05
N VAL A 94 -16.83 -27.66 -0.43
CA VAL A 94 -16.29 -28.78 -1.20
C VAL A 94 -17.29 -29.24 -2.27
N PRO A 95 -16.83 -29.94 -3.33
CA PRO A 95 -17.73 -30.53 -4.32
C PRO A 95 -18.77 -31.46 -3.69
N GLY A 96 -19.98 -31.45 -4.21
CA GLY A 96 -21.14 -32.22 -3.75
C GLY A 96 -21.90 -31.58 -2.59
N GLY A 97 -21.34 -30.56 -1.93
CA GLY A 97 -21.95 -29.85 -0.81
C GLY A 97 -22.40 -28.42 -1.14
N LEU A 98 -22.52 -28.07 -2.42
CA LEU A 98 -22.94 -26.75 -2.87
C LEU A 98 -24.46 -26.68 -3.00
N ASP A 99 -25.03 -25.47 -2.88
CA ASP A 99 -26.44 -25.18 -3.13
C ASP A 99 -26.60 -24.18 -4.29
N PRO A 100 -26.55 -24.66 -5.56
CA PRO A 100 -26.55 -23.77 -6.72
C PRO A 100 -27.94 -23.29 -7.08
N HIS A 101 -28.05 -22.02 -7.44
CA HIS A 101 -29.27 -21.42 -7.99
C HIS A 101 -28.94 -20.59 -9.23
N ARG A 102 -29.97 -20.04 -9.89
CA ARG A 102 -29.79 -19.18 -11.06
C ARG A 102 -29.72 -17.70 -10.65
N ASP A 103 -28.69 -17.00 -11.13
CA ASP A 103 -28.60 -15.54 -11.04
C ASP A 103 -29.65 -14.86 -11.94
N PRO A 104 -29.87 -13.53 -11.82
CA PRO A 104 -30.78 -12.79 -12.70
C PRO A 104 -30.45 -12.89 -14.20
N ALA A 105 -29.20 -13.21 -14.56
CA ALA A 105 -28.76 -13.46 -15.93
C ALA A 105 -28.93 -14.93 -16.37
N GLY A 106 -29.55 -15.78 -15.54
CA GLY A 106 -29.83 -17.19 -15.80
C GLY A 106 -28.64 -18.14 -15.65
N ARG A 107 -27.50 -17.70 -15.13
CA ARG A 107 -26.29 -18.50 -14.90
C ARG A 107 -26.36 -19.23 -13.56
N TRP A 108 -25.78 -20.43 -13.49
CA TRP A 108 -25.68 -21.17 -12.23
C TRP A 108 -24.58 -20.60 -11.35
N VAL A 109 -24.94 -20.25 -10.12
CA VAL A 109 -24.05 -19.67 -9.12
C VAL A 109 -24.29 -20.30 -7.76
N VAL A 110 -23.28 -20.22 -6.89
CA VAL A 110 -23.40 -20.54 -5.47
C VAL A 110 -23.10 -19.26 -4.70
N ASP A 111 -24.15 -18.70 -4.10
CA ASP A 111 -24.04 -17.53 -3.22
C ASP A 111 -23.74 -18.00 -1.80
N LEU A 112 -22.58 -17.59 -1.27
CA LEU A 112 -22.18 -17.92 0.09
C LEU A 112 -22.67 -16.89 1.11
N ALA A 113 -23.39 -15.83 0.70
CA ALA A 113 -23.87 -14.78 1.60
C ALA A 113 -24.83 -15.29 2.68
N PRO A 114 -25.81 -16.17 2.39
CA PRO A 114 -26.64 -16.76 3.44
C PRO A 114 -25.80 -17.49 4.49
N ARG A 115 -24.79 -18.23 4.04
CA ARG A 115 -23.89 -18.99 4.91
C ARG A 115 -22.98 -18.10 5.74
N VAL A 116 -22.45 -17.02 5.16
CA VAL A 116 -21.67 -16.01 5.88
C VAL A 116 -22.54 -15.34 6.95
N ARG A 117 -23.80 -15.00 6.66
CA ARG A 117 -24.74 -14.43 7.64
C ARG A 117 -25.05 -15.39 8.79
N GLU A 118 -25.20 -16.70 8.52
CA GLU A 118 -25.34 -17.72 9.58
C GLU A 118 -24.10 -17.79 10.48
N LEU A 119 -22.90 -17.79 9.89
CA LEU A 119 -21.65 -17.76 10.65
C LEU A 119 -21.52 -16.46 11.45
N ALA A 120 -21.92 -15.32 10.87
CA ALA A 120 -21.91 -14.02 11.53
C ALA A 120 -22.82 -13.98 12.76
N ALA A 121 -24.04 -14.50 12.63
CA ALA A 121 -24.98 -14.64 13.74
C ALA A 121 -24.40 -15.56 14.83
N THR A 122 -23.71 -16.64 14.44
CA THR A 122 -23.08 -17.59 15.36
C THR A 122 -21.97 -16.94 16.20
N VAL A 123 -21.15 -16.08 15.60
CA VAL A 123 -20.05 -15.39 16.31
C VAL A 123 -20.46 -14.02 16.89
N GLY A 124 -21.73 -13.63 16.71
CA GLY A 124 -22.30 -12.39 17.21
C GLY A 124 -21.66 -11.14 16.60
N THR A 125 -21.50 -11.10 15.27
CA THR A 125 -20.87 -9.99 14.57
C THR A 125 -21.80 -9.34 13.55
N VAL A 126 -21.62 -8.03 13.38
CA VAL A 126 -22.11 -7.23 12.25
C VAL A 126 -20.99 -7.13 11.23
N MET A 127 -21.35 -7.22 9.95
CA MET A 127 -20.41 -7.25 8.82
C MET A 127 -20.95 -6.38 7.69
N ASP A 128 -20.04 -5.95 6.82
CA ASP A 128 -20.38 -5.43 5.51
C ASP A 128 -20.49 -6.61 4.52
N ASP A 129 -21.56 -6.67 3.74
CA ASP A 129 -21.87 -7.79 2.83
C ASP A 129 -21.06 -7.74 1.52
N THR A 130 -20.24 -6.70 1.34
CA THR A 130 -19.51 -6.40 0.09
C THR A 130 -18.42 -7.42 -0.30
N ASP A 131 -17.93 -8.24 0.65
CA ASP A 131 -16.81 -9.18 0.44
C ASP A 131 -17.19 -10.67 0.42
N VAL A 132 -18.49 -11.00 0.30
CA VAL A 132 -18.92 -12.39 0.31
C VAL A 132 -18.57 -13.11 -1.02
N PRO A 133 -17.88 -14.27 -0.98
CA PRO A 133 -17.57 -15.05 -2.18
C PRO A 133 -18.81 -15.57 -2.93
N LEU A 134 -18.89 -15.23 -4.23
CA LEU A 134 -19.81 -15.83 -5.19
C LEU A 134 -19.06 -16.81 -6.10
N LEU A 135 -19.50 -18.07 -6.15
CA LEU A 135 -18.91 -19.08 -7.03
C LEU A 135 -19.71 -19.21 -8.31
N TRP A 136 -19.07 -18.93 -9.44
CA TRP A 136 -19.65 -19.14 -10.76
C TRP A 136 -19.43 -20.59 -11.19
N LEU A 137 -20.51 -21.33 -11.44
CA LEU A 137 -20.40 -22.68 -11.99
C LEU A 137 -20.15 -22.64 -13.50
N ASP A 138 -19.60 -23.72 -14.04
CA ASP A 138 -19.42 -23.83 -15.49
C ASP A 138 -20.77 -23.81 -16.22
N ARG A 139 -20.80 -23.28 -17.44
CA ARG A 139 -22.02 -23.26 -18.28
C ARG A 139 -22.56 -24.65 -18.58
N GLN A 140 -21.71 -25.68 -18.50
CA GLN A 140 -22.07 -27.08 -18.67
C GLN A 140 -22.76 -27.67 -17.44
N TRP A 141 -22.61 -27.07 -16.24
CA TRP A 141 -23.18 -27.63 -15.02
C TRP A 141 -24.71 -27.68 -15.08
N ARG A 142 -25.30 -28.82 -14.74
CA ARG A 142 -26.75 -29.01 -14.58
C ARG A 142 -27.03 -29.91 -13.37
N PRO A 143 -28.18 -29.74 -12.68
CA PRO A 143 -28.51 -30.54 -11.51
C PRO A 143 -28.72 -32.04 -11.84
N ASP A 144 -29.08 -32.37 -13.07
CA ASP A 144 -29.32 -33.72 -13.58
C ASP A 144 -28.07 -34.45 -14.10
N LEU A 145 -26.91 -33.79 -14.11
CA LEU A 145 -25.66 -34.46 -14.49
C LEU A 145 -25.30 -35.60 -13.51
N PRO A 146 -24.62 -36.65 -13.98
CA PRO A 146 -24.04 -37.66 -13.09
C PRO A 146 -23.17 -37.02 -12.01
N ALA A 147 -23.27 -37.53 -10.78
CA ALA A 147 -22.61 -36.93 -9.61
C ALA A 147 -21.11 -36.71 -9.79
N ALA A 148 -20.40 -37.63 -10.46
CA ALA A 148 -18.97 -37.50 -10.72
C ALA A 148 -18.64 -36.27 -11.58
N LEU A 149 -19.34 -36.09 -12.71
CA LEU A 149 -19.15 -34.94 -13.60
C LEU A 149 -19.59 -33.64 -12.92
N ARG A 150 -20.68 -33.69 -12.15
CA ARG A 150 -21.14 -32.55 -11.36
C ARG A 150 -20.08 -32.09 -10.35
N HIS A 151 -19.52 -33.01 -9.57
CA HIS A 151 -18.48 -32.71 -8.58
C HIS A 151 -17.19 -32.20 -9.22
N GLU A 152 -16.83 -32.68 -10.42
CA GLU A 152 -15.69 -32.16 -11.17
C GLU A 152 -15.90 -30.68 -11.58
N LEU A 153 -17.07 -30.34 -12.12
CA LEU A 153 -17.40 -28.96 -12.48
C LEU A 153 -17.48 -28.03 -11.27
N GLU A 154 -17.97 -28.54 -10.14
CA GLU A 154 -17.98 -27.82 -8.86
C GLU A 154 -16.56 -27.62 -8.32
N ALA A 155 -15.68 -28.63 -8.45
CA ALA A 155 -14.27 -28.50 -8.10
C ALA A 155 -13.60 -27.38 -8.92
N HIS A 156 -13.86 -27.29 -10.22
CA HIS A 156 -13.35 -26.20 -11.06
C HIS A 156 -13.88 -24.83 -10.63
N ALA A 157 -15.13 -24.73 -10.18
CA ALA A 157 -15.66 -23.47 -9.66
C ALA A 157 -14.94 -23.04 -8.37
N ILE A 158 -14.70 -23.96 -7.44
CA ILE A 158 -13.93 -23.72 -6.22
C ILE A 158 -12.50 -23.29 -6.55
N LEU A 159 -11.82 -24.00 -7.46
CA LEU A 159 -10.44 -23.69 -7.87
C LEU A 159 -10.28 -22.34 -8.58
N ARG A 160 -11.34 -21.82 -9.22
CA ARG A 160 -11.31 -20.46 -9.81
C ARG A 160 -11.43 -19.38 -8.73
N ALA A 161 -12.09 -19.69 -7.61
CA ALA A 161 -12.20 -18.81 -6.45
C ALA A 161 -11.00 -18.92 -5.47
N ASP A 162 -10.07 -19.86 -5.71
CA ASP A 162 -8.89 -20.20 -4.89
C ASP A 162 -7.71 -19.21 -5.03
N HIS A 163 -7.96 -17.92 -5.31
CA HIS A 163 -6.91 -16.91 -5.07
C HIS A 163 -6.67 -16.70 -3.57
N ALA A 164 -7.67 -17.01 -2.74
CA ALA A 164 -7.61 -17.11 -1.30
C ALA A 164 -8.36 -18.39 -0.86
N PRO A 165 -7.68 -19.55 -0.74
CA PRO A 165 -8.30 -20.82 -0.33
C PRO A 165 -8.94 -20.77 1.06
N TRP A 166 -8.41 -19.90 1.91
CA TRP A 166 -8.95 -19.60 3.23
C TRP A 166 -9.30 -18.13 3.28
N ARG A 167 -10.60 -17.83 3.25
CA ARG A 167 -11.12 -16.46 3.29
C ARG A 167 -11.50 -16.11 4.71
N LEU A 168 -10.90 -15.05 5.22
CA LEU A 168 -11.33 -14.40 6.45
C LEU A 168 -12.30 -13.28 6.10
N VAL A 169 -13.45 -13.24 6.77
CA VAL A 169 -14.38 -12.12 6.72
C VAL A 169 -14.48 -11.54 8.14
N PRO A 170 -13.72 -10.46 8.43
CA PRO A 170 -13.70 -9.87 9.75
C PRO A 170 -14.98 -9.06 10.00
N GLY A 171 -15.47 -9.07 11.23
CA GLY A 171 -16.57 -8.23 11.67
C GLY A 171 -16.39 -7.75 13.11
N ARG A 172 -17.28 -6.87 13.55
CA ARG A 172 -17.33 -6.34 14.91
C ARG A 172 -18.67 -6.63 15.58
N SER A 173 -18.68 -6.63 16.91
CA SER A 173 -19.90 -6.87 17.71
C SER A 173 -20.94 -5.77 17.52
N SER A 174 -20.50 -4.57 17.13
CA SER A 174 -21.36 -3.44 16.78
C SER A 174 -21.03 -2.94 15.38
N ALA A 175 -22.06 -2.51 14.64
CA ALA A 175 -21.88 -1.80 13.39
C ALA A 175 -20.97 -0.57 13.61
N ALA A 176 -20.11 -0.28 12.64
CA ALA A 176 -19.44 1.01 12.61
C ALA A 176 -20.51 2.12 12.55
N PRO A 177 -20.30 3.26 13.23
CA PRO A 177 -21.21 4.39 13.09
C PRO A 177 -21.27 4.81 11.62
N ALA A 178 -22.48 5.07 11.12
CA ALA A 178 -22.66 5.56 9.77
C ALA A 178 -21.84 6.85 9.57
N VAL A 179 -21.06 6.90 8.50
CA VAL A 179 -20.31 8.10 8.13
C VAL A 179 -21.30 9.06 7.50
N ASP A 180 -21.46 10.25 8.10
CA ASP A 180 -22.18 11.35 7.45
C ASP A 180 -21.29 11.96 6.35
N PRO A 181 -21.68 11.87 5.06
CA PRO A 181 -20.91 12.42 3.95
C PRO A 181 -20.67 13.93 4.08
N ALA A 182 -21.64 14.68 4.63
CA ALA A 182 -21.50 16.13 4.82
C ALA A 182 -20.46 16.44 5.90
N ALA A 183 -20.51 15.78 7.05
CA ALA A 183 -19.48 15.90 8.09
C ALA A 183 -18.09 15.47 7.57
N ARG A 184 -18.02 14.41 6.76
CA ARG A 184 -16.76 13.97 6.14
C ARG A 184 -16.19 15.02 5.19
N LEU A 185 -17.01 15.56 4.30
CA LEU A 185 -16.59 16.61 3.36
C LEU A 185 -16.15 17.87 4.09
N ALA A 186 -16.90 18.33 5.11
CA ALA A 186 -16.52 19.49 5.93
C ALA A 186 -15.17 19.28 6.62
N ARG A 187 -14.92 18.08 7.16
CA ARG A 187 -13.62 17.72 7.74
C ARG A 187 -12.49 17.76 6.70
N LEU A 188 -12.72 17.20 5.51
CA LEU A 188 -11.73 17.20 4.44
C LEU A 188 -11.41 18.62 3.96
N CYS A 189 -12.41 19.49 3.82
CA CYS A 189 -12.24 20.90 3.48
C CYS A 189 -11.41 21.65 4.54
N ALA A 190 -11.78 21.51 5.82
CA ALA A 190 -11.06 22.14 6.92
C ALA A 190 -9.60 21.67 6.98
N LEU A 191 -9.35 20.39 6.73
CA LEU A 191 -7.98 19.87 6.68
C LEU A 191 -7.23 20.35 5.42
N ALA A 192 -7.88 20.56 4.28
CA ALA A 192 -7.24 21.16 3.09
C ALA A 192 -6.67 22.55 3.42
N ASP A 193 -7.47 23.39 4.10
CA ASP A 193 -7.06 24.73 4.52
C ASP A 193 -5.93 24.67 5.56
N LEU A 194 -5.97 23.72 6.52
CA LEU A 194 -4.90 23.51 7.50
C LEU A 194 -3.59 23.01 6.85
N LEU A 195 -3.69 22.12 5.87
CA LEU A 195 -2.53 21.56 5.18
C LEU A 195 -2.05 22.45 4.02
N LEU A 196 -2.75 23.54 3.71
CA LEU A 196 -2.51 24.39 2.55
C LEU A 196 -2.50 23.57 1.25
N LEU A 197 -3.48 22.69 1.08
CA LEU A 197 -3.69 21.85 -0.12
C LEU A 197 -5.04 22.17 -0.74
N ASP A 198 -5.21 21.82 -2.01
CA ASP A 198 -6.54 21.78 -2.59
C ASP A 198 -7.20 20.46 -2.24
N LEU A 199 -8.46 20.50 -1.77
CA LEU A 199 -9.33 19.33 -1.83
C LEU A 199 -10.03 19.33 -3.19
N VAL A 200 -9.78 18.30 -3.99
CA VAL A 200 -10.37 18.14 -5.31
C VAL A 200 -11.44 17.06 -5.26
N VAL A 201 -12.66 17.43 -5.65
CA VAL A 201 -13.77 16.52 -5.95
C VAL A 201 -13.92 16.47 -7.46
N GLU A 202 -13.87 15.28 -8.03
CA GLU A 202 -13.85 15.07 -9.47
C GLU A 202 -14.87 14.03 -9.90
N ALA A 203 -15.62 14.35 -10.94
CA ALA A 203 -16.44 13.39 -11.67
C ALA A 203 -15.87 13.25 -13.09
N ARG A 204 -15.60 12.01 -13.53
CA ARG A 204 -15.24 11.72 -14.93
C ARG A 204 -16.22 10.72 -15.51
N ARG A 205 -16.55 10.89 -16.79
CA ARG A 205 -17.41 9.95 -17.50
C ARG A 205 -16.76 8.57 -17.60
N GLN A 206 -17.54 7.54 -17.30
CA GLN A 206 -17.15 6.13 -17.38
C GLN A 206 -18.34 5.29 -17.87
N GLY A 207 -18.25 4.79 -19.10
CA GLY A 207 -19.38 4.10 -19.73
C GLY A 207 -20.59 5.02 -19.86
N ALA A 208 -21.73 4.59 -19.32
CA ALA A 208 -22.97 5.37 -19.31
C ALA A 208 -23.11 6.32 -18.09
N GLY A 209 -22.17 6.28 -17.14
CA GLY A 209 -22.24 7.03 -15.89
C GLY A 209 -20.99 7.85 -15.60
N PHE A 210 -20.79 8.18 -14.33
CA PHE A 210 -19.62 8.88 -13.83
C PHE A 210 -18.90 8.02 -12.79
N GLY A 211 -17.57 8.11 -12.76
CA GLY A 211 -16.77 7.69 -11.62
C GLY A 211 -16.35 8.91 -10.83
N TRP A 212 -16.41 8.80 -9.50
CA TRP A 212 -16.09 9.88 -8.57
C TRP A 212 -14.77 9.66 -7.83
N ALA A 213 -14.04 10.75 -7.59
CA ALA A 213 -12.82 10.74 -6.79
C ALA A 213 -12.72 11.99 -5.90
N VAL A 214 -12.30 11.79 -4.65
CA VAL A 214 -12.02 12.85 -3.67
C VAL A 214 -10.57 12.73 -3.23
N ARG A 215 -9.78 13.81 -3.33
CA ARG A 215 -8.33 13.76 -3.04
C ARG A 215 -7.73 15.11 -2.73
N TYR A 216 -6.58 15.12 -2.08
CA TYR A 216 -5.74 16.30 -1.96
C TYR A 216 -4.77 16.45 -3.14
N GLU A 217 -4.56 17.70 -3.55
CA GLU A 217 -3.56 18.10 -4.54
C GLU A 217 -2.75 19.30 -4.06
N VAL A 218 -1.52 19.41 -4.51
CA VAL A 218 -0.77 20.66 -4.38
C VAL A 218 -1.33 21.65 -5.40
N PRO A 219 -1.58 22.93 -5.04
CA PRO A 219 -2.09 23.92 -5.99
C PRO A 219 -1.27 23.97 -7.29
N GLY A 220 -1.97 23.87 -8.42
CA GLY A 220 -1.36 23.81 -9.75
C GLY A 220 -0.95 22.40 -10.21
N SER A 221 -1.25 21.35 -9.43
CA SER A 221 -1.12 19.96 -9.89
C SER A 221 -1.94 19.71 -11.16
N PRO A 222 -1.40 19.02 -12.17
CA PRO A 222 -2.17 18.64 -13.34
C PRO A 222 -3.25 17.60 -12.99
N VAL A 223 -4.28 17.49 -13.83
CA VAL A 223 -5.31 16.46 -13.69
C VAL A 223 -4.67 15.07 -13.77
N PRO A 224 -4.86 14.18 -12.76
CA PRO A 224 -4.16 12.91 -12.70
C PRO A 224 -4.46 12.00 -13.91
N PRO A 225 -3.42 11.35 -14.45
CA PRO A 225 -3.55 10.50 -15.61
C PRO A 225 -4.10 9.11 -15.23
N GLY A 226 -5.42 8.95 -15.08
CA GLY A 226 -6.06 7.64 -14.80
C GLY A 226 -7.57 7.58 -15.08
N SER A 227 -8.17 6.41 -14.87
CA SER A 227 -9.63 6.30 -14.71
C SER A 227 -10.04 6.96 -13.40
N PRO A 228 -11.26 7.50 -13.28
CA PRO A 228 -11.76 8.00 -12.00
C PRO A 228 -11.84 6.87 -10.95
N GLY A 229 -12.11 7.24 -9.70
CA GLY A 229 -12.50 6.27 -8.68
C GLY A 229 -13.75 5.49 -9.10
N GLY A 230 -13.90 4.27 -8.57
CA GLY A 230 -14.95 3.34 -8.98
C GLY A 230 -16.35 3.62 -8.42
N TRP A 231 -16.54 4.75 -7.73
CA TRP A 231 -17.76 5.09 -7.02
C TRP A 231 -18.79 5.75 -7.93
N GLN A 232 -20.07 5.45 -7.71
CA GLN A 232 -21.17 5.82 -8.60
C GLN A 232 -21.68 7.24 -8.35
N ASP A 233 -21.59 7.70 -7.11
CA ASP A 233 -22.02 9.04 -6.67
C ASP A 233 -21.05 9.65 -5.65
N LEU A 234 -21.25 10.94 -5.36
CA LEU A 234 -20.41 11.68 -4.42
C LEU A 234 -20.59 11.22 -2.95
N PRO A 235 -21.80 10.99 -2.42
CA PRO A 235 -21.98 10.46 -1.07
C PRO A 235 -21.26 9.13 -0.82
N GLU A 236 -21.31 8.20 -1.77
CA GLU A 236 -20.58 6.93 -1.73
C GLU A 236 -19.07 7.19 -1.70
N ALA A 237 -18.56 8.02 -2.61
CA ALA A 237 -17.14 8.36 -2.64
C ALA A 237 -16.65 8.98 -1.32
N LEU A 238 -17.45 9.83 -0.68
CA LEU A 238 -17.11 10.43 0.62
C LEU A 238 -17.16 9.42 1.76
N THR A 239 -18.06 8.45 1.72
CA THR A 239 -18.13 7.39 2.74
C THR A 239 -16.85 6.56 2.75
N TRP A 240 -16.30 6.28 1.57
CA TRP A 240 -15.10 5.45 1.37
C TRP A 240 -13.78 6.21 1.36
N THR A 241 -13.77 7.54 1.29
CA THR A 241 -12.53 8.33 1.27
C THR A 241 -12.23 8.90 2.65
N ASP A 242 -11.25 8.35 3.34
CA ASP A 242 -10.66 8.96 4.52
C ASP A 242 -9.54 9.96 4.21
N VAL A 243 -8.92 10.50 5.25
CA VAL A 243 -7.86 11.51 5.10
C VAL A 243 -6.60 10.89 4.48
N GLY A 244 -6.24 9.67 4.87
CA GLY A 244 -5.13 8.93 4.30
C GLY A 244 -5.38 8.58 2.83
N ASP A 245 -6.60 8.13 2.51
CA ASP A 245 -7.00 7.87 1.12
C ASP A 245 -6.89 9.13 0.26
N ALA A 246 -7.38 10.26 0.77
CA ALA A 246 -7.32 11.53 0.06
C ALA A 246 -5.87 12.03 -0.14
N LEU A 247 -4.97 11.76 0.80
CA LEU A 247 -3.55 12.14 0.73
C LEU A 247 -2.73 11.18 -0.14
N THR A 248 -3.15 9.93 -0.29
CA THR A 248 -2.42 8.91 -1.04
C THR A 248 -2.17 9.34 -2.49
N GLY A 249 -0.91 9.23 -2.94
CA GLY A 249 -0.42 9.64 -4.26
C GLY A 249 -0.20 11.15 -4.42
N LEU A 250 -0.21 11.94 -3.34
CA LEU A 250 0.00 13.39 -3.39
C LEU A 250 1.36 13.74 -4.02
N ALA A 251 2.42 13.05 -3.62
CA ALA A 251 3.77 13.20 -4.15
C ALA A 251 3.78 13.05 -5.66
N GLU A 252 3.19 11.96 -6.18
CA GLU A 252 3.11 11.64 -7.61
C GLU A 252 2.38 12.72 -8.41
N ARG A 253 1.21 13.16 -7.93
CA ARG A 253 0.41 14.20 -8.58
C ARG A 253 1.09 15.57 -8.55
N GLY A 254 1.91 15.84 -7.55
CA GLY A 254 2.61 17.12 -7.38
C GLY A 254 4.04 17.16 -7.92
N LEU A 255 4.56 16.06 -8.51
CA LEU A 255 5.97 15.97 -8.93
C LEU A 255 6.43 17.10 -9.85
N ALA A 256 5.57 17.52 -10.79
CA ALA A 256 5.92 18.54 -11.79
C ALA A 256 5.70 19.97 -11.27
N VAL A 257 4.93 20.13 -10.18
CA VAL A 257 4.51 21.44 -9.67
C VAL A 257 5.72 22.21 -9.13
N PRO A 258 5.88 23.50 -9.47
CA PRO A 258 6.95 24.32 -8.92
C PRO A 258 6.82 24.45 -7.40
N ALA A 259 7.93 24.24 -6.68
CA ALA A 259 8.00 24.55 -5.26
C ALA A 259 7.91 26.05 -5.03
N ARG A 260 7.17 26.47 -4.00
CA ARG A 260 7.00 27.87 -3.62
C ARG A 260 7.05 28.05 -2.11
N LEU A 261 7.51 29.22 -1.66
CA LEU A 261 7.52 29.61 -0.25
C LEU A 261 6.10 29.90 0.25
N LEU A 262 5.92 29.93 1.57
CA LEU A 262 4.70 30.46 2.18
C LEU A 262 4.82 31.97 2.41
N ARG A 263 3.73 32.72 2.21
CA ARG A 263 3.67 34.13 2.62
C ARG A 263 3.57 34.24 4.15
N PRO A 264 4.25 35.23 4.77
CA PRO A 264 4.08 35.52 6.20
C PRO A 264 2.62 35.85 6.52
N GLY A 265 2.06 35.28 7.60
CA GLY A 265 0.66 35.50 8.00
C GLY A 265 -0.34 34.44 7.50
N SER A 266 0.10 33.19 7.36
CA SER A 266 -0.69 32.03 6.94
C SER A 266 -2.05 31.92 7.67
N PRO A 267 -3.09 31.38 7.00
CA PRO A 267 -4.48 31.55 7.39
C PRO A 267 -4.77 31.06 8.82
N ARG A 268 -5.72 31.75 9.46
CA ARG A 268 -6.30 31.35 10.75
C ARG A 268 -6.95 29.97 10.61
N PRO A 269 -7.02 29.17 11.70
CA PRO A 269 -7.69 27.87 11.65
C PRO A 269 -9.11 28.04 11.09
N PRO A 270 -9.49 27.24 10.08
CA PRO A 270 -10.78 27.40 9.41
C PRO A 270 -11.93 27.08 10.37
N VAL A 271 -13.01 27.85 10.24
CA VAL A 271 -14.32 27.41 10.73
C VAL A 271 -14.76 26.28 9.81
N ALA A 272 -15.23 25.16 10.36
CA ALA A 272 -15.74 24.06 9.56
C ALA A 272 -16.80 24.60 8.58
N PRO A 273 -16.61 24.45 7.26
CA PRO A 273 -17.52 25.03 6.30
C PRO A 273 -18.86 24.31 6.37
N THR A 274 -19.94 25.06 6.19
CA THR A 274 -21.24 24.46 5.89
C THR A 274 -21.18 23.91 4.46
N VAL A 275 -21.36 22.61 4.32
CA VAL A 275 -21.29 21.91 3.03
C VAL A 275 -22.63 21.27 2.71
N ASP A 276 -23.06 21.40 1.46
CA ASP A 276 -24.23 20.71 0.89
C ASP A 276 -23.70 19.77 -0.21
N VAL A 277 -23.68 18.47 0.11
CA VAL A 277 -23.12 17.43 -0.77
C VAL A 277 -23.93 17.31 -2.05
N ASP A 278 -25.27 17.33 -1.95
CA ASP A 278 -26.18 17.20 -3.09
C ASP A 278 -26.09 18.41 -4.03
N GLN A 279 -25.90 19.61 -3.47
CA GLN A 279 -25.66 20.81 -4.28
C GLN A 279 -24.33 20.73 -5.00
N LEU A 280 -23.26 20.31 -4.31
CA LEU A 280 -21.93 20.17 -4.90
C LEU A 280 -21.93 19.14 -6.04
N GLU A 281 -22.52 17.97 -5.81
CA GLU A 281 -22.67 16.91 -6.81
C GLU A 281 -23.41 17.40 -8.04
N ARG A 282 -24.62 17.96 -7.87
CA ARG A 282 -25.41 18.50 -9.00
C ARG A 282 -24.66 19.56 -9.77
N ARG A 283 -23.88 20.40 -9.08
CA ARG A 283 -23.10 21.46 -9.73
C ARG A 283 -21.98 20.87 -10.59
N ILE A 284 -21.22 19.89 -10.09
CA ILE A 284 -20.15 19.22 -10.85
C ILE A 284 -20.72 18.49 -12.07
N LEU A 285 -21.86 17.82 -11.91
CA LEU A 285 -22.54 17.16 -13.03
C LEU A 285 -23.01 18.18 -14.09
N ALA A 286 -23.54 19.33 -13.66
CA ALA A 286 -23.89 20.42 -14.57
C ALA A 286 -22.68 21.00 -15.31
N ASP A 287 -21.54 21.14 -14.62
CA ASP A 287 -20.28 21.60 -15.23
C ASP A 287 -19.65 20.55 -16.19
N SER A 288 -20.19 19.32 -16.25
CA SER A 288 -19.77 18.27 -17.19
C SER A 288 -20.49 18.35 -18.55
N VAL A 289 -21.20 19.46 -18.81
CA VAL A 289 -21.83 19.81 -20.09
C VAL A 289 -21.31 21.18 -20.51
N ASP A 290 -20.89 21.33 -21.78
CA ASP A 290 -20.41 22.61 -22.28
C ASP A 290 -21.56 23.62 -22.36
N ALA A 291 -21.47 24.70 -21.57
CA ALA A 291 -22.53 25.71 -21.50
C ALA A 291 -22.78 26.45 -22.84
N THR A 292 -21.82 26.43 -23.77
CA THR A 292 -21.90 27.15 -25.04
C THR A 292 -22.56 26.31 -26.13
N HIS A 293 -22.27 25.01 -26.17
CA HIS A 293 -22.67 24.12 -27.27
C HIS A 293 -23.61 22.99 -26.83
N GLY A 294 -23.75 22.76 -25.51
CA GLY A 294 -24.51 21.63 -24.96
C GLY A 294 -23.78 20.28 -25.08
N ASP A 295 -22.54 20.27 -25.55
CA ASP A 295 -21.77 19.05 -25.76
C ASP A 295 -21.37 18.40 -24.43
N GLU A 296 -21.35 17.06 -24.41
CA GLU A 296 -20.89 16.32 -23.26
C GLU A 296 -19.37 16.45 -23.10
N LEU A 297 -18.92 16.90 -21.92
CA LEU A 297 -17.50 16.98 -21.58
C LEU A 297 -17.03 15.70 -20.89
N PRO A 298 -15.73 15.36 -20.97
CA PRO A 298 -15.16 14.21 -20.26
C PRO A 298 -15.39 14.19 -18.74
N GLY A 299 -15.69 15.33 -18.13
CA GLY A 299 -15.99 15.46 -16.70
C GLY A 299 -15.84 16.89 -16.18
N ALA A 300 -15.81 17.04 -14.86
CA ALA A 300 -15.60 18.31 -14.18
C ALA A 300 -14.94 18.11 -12.80
N GLN A 301 -14.42 19.20 -12.24
CA GLN A 301 -13.84 19.25 -10.90
C GLN A 301 -14.41 20.42 -10.10
N ALA A 302 -14.57 20.21 -8.79
CA ALA A 302 -14.66 21.28 -7.81
C ALA A 302 -13.44 21.23 -6.89
N LEU A 303 -12.78 22.36 -6.69
CA LEU A 303 -11.59 22.50 -5.86
C LEU A 303 -11.90 23.41 -4.67
N TRP A 304 -11.75 22.90 -3.46
CA TRP A 304 -11.80 23.71 -2.26
C TRP A 304 -10.43 24.35 -2.04
N ARG A 305 -10.37 25.68 -2.05
CA ARG A 305 -9.16 26.47 -1.85
C ARG A 305 -9.51 27.80 -1.19
N ASP A 306 -8.79 28.16 -0.14
CA ASP A 306 -8.96 29.41 0.62
C ASP A 306 -10.41 29.59 1.11
N GLY A 307 -10.99 28.53 1.67
CA GLY A 307 -12.33 28.57 2.24
C GLY A 307 -13.48 28.68 1.24
N ARG A 308 -13.26 28.38 -0.06
CA ARG A 308 -14.31 28.41 -1.10
C ARG A 308 -14.14 27.35 -2.18
N TRP A 309 -15.24 26.99 -2.83
CA TRP A 309 -15.26 26.09 -4.00
C TRP A 309 -14.98 26.84 -5.31
N TRP A 310 -14.11 26.25 -6.12
CA TRP A 310 -13.80 26.65 -7.49
C TRP A 310 -14.22 25.55 -8.45
N HIS A 311 -15.03 25.88 -9.44
CA HIS A 311 -15.55 24.92 -10.40
C HIS A 311 -14.82 25.03 -11.73
N THR A 312 -14.51 23.89 -12.34
CA THR A 312 -13.83 23.84 -13.64
C THR A 312 -14.22 22.60 -14.43
N THR A 313 -14.37 22.76 -15.74
CA THR A 313 -14.67 21.67 -16.67
C THR A 313 -13.41 20.89 -17.00
N LEU A 314 -13.49 19.58 -17.25
CA LEU A 314 -12.38 18.81 -17.82
C LEU A 314 -12.48 18.76 -19.34
N ARG A 315 -11.36 19.03 -20.03
CA ARG A 315 -11.29 19.06 -21.48
C ARG A 315 -10.17 18.15 -22.00
N PRO A 316 -10.31 17.56 -23.21
CA PRO A 316 -9.22 16.85 -23.84
C PRO A 316 -8.04 17.79 -24.11
N GLY A 317 -6.85 17.41 -23.65
CA GLY A 317 -5.60 18.11 -23.88
C GLY A 317 -4.90 17.68 -25.17
N VAL A 318 -3.63 18.08 -25.32
CA VAL A 318 -2.81 17.69 -26.48
C VAL A 318 -2.47 16.20 -26.38
N PRO A 319 -2.71 15.38 -27.43
CA PRO A 319 -2.32 13.98 -27.45
C PRO A 319 -0.83 13.81 -27.17
N VAL A 320 -0.51 12.89 -26.24
CA VAL A 320 0.86 12.53 -25.87
C VAL A 320 1.14 11.12 -26.36
N GLU A 321 2.21 10.99 -27.11
CA GLU A 321 2.73 9.70 -27.55
C GLU A 321 3.67 9.11 -26.50
N ILE A 322 3.43 7.85 -26.13
CA ILE A 322 4.24 7.10 -25.17
C ILE A 322 4.78 5.87 -25.90
N LEU A 323 6.11 5.78 -25.99
CA LEU A 323 6.82 4.61 -26.48
C LEU A 323 7.31 3.77 -25.30
N ALA A 324 6.99 2.49 -25.29
CA ALA A 324 7.37 1.56 -24.23
C ALA A 324 7.94 0.27 -24.82
N GLU A 325 9.24 0.06 -24.61
CA GLU A 325 9.90 -1.21 -24.88
C GLU A 325 9.25 -2.32 -24.04
N GLN A 326 9.03 -3.46 -24.68
CA GLN A 326 8.47 -4.64 -24.06
C GLN A 326 9.58 -5.67 -23.82
N PRO A 327 9.43 -6.54 -22.81
CA PRO A 327 10.33 -7.69 -22.63
C PRO A 327 10.44 -8.64 -23.83
N THR A 328 9.62 -8.45 -24.87
CA THR A 328 9.69 -9.18 -26.14
C THR A 328 10.67 -8.59 -27.15
N GLY A 329 11.30 -7.45 -26.85
CA GLY A 329 12.14 -6.67 -27.76
C GLY A 329 11.37 -5.70 -28.67
N GLN A 330 10.04 -5.67 -28.60
CA GLN A 330 9.21 -4.74 -29.40
C GLN A 330 9.01 -3.41 -28.68
N VAL A 331 8.84 -2.32 -29.43
CA VAL A 331 8.45 -1.01 -28.93
C VAL A 331 6.97 -0.80 -29.16
N VAL A 332 6.22 -0.56 -28.09
CA VAL A 332 4.78 -0.31 -28.15
C VAL A 332 4.54 1.19 -28.10
N ARG A 333 3.83 1.70 -29.10
CA ARG A 333 3.36 3.07 -29.22
C ARG A 333 1.94 3.19 -28.69
N ARG A 334 1.73 4.08 -27.72
CA ARG A 334 0.41 4.39 -27.16
C ARG A 334 0.16 5.88 -27.25
N VAL A 335 -0.97 6.28 -27.83
CA VAL A 335 -1.36 7.68 -27.91
C VAL A 335 -2.43 7.94 -26.86
N ARG A 336 -2.11 8.78 -25.87
CA ARG A 336 -3.04 9.14 -24.81
C ARG A 336 -3.43 10.60 -24.95
N VAL A 337 -4.71 10.90 -24.83
CA VAL A 337 -5.19 12.28 -24.67
C VAL A 337 -5.34 12.57 -23.17
N PRO A 338 -4.46 13.38 -22.55
CA PRO A 338 -4.59 13.77 -21.16
C PRO A 338 -5.82 14.69 -21.00
N LEU A 339 -6.36 14.78 -19.79
CA LEU A 339 -7.38 15.77 -19.46
C LEU A 339 -6.70 17.02 -18.88
N THR A 340 -7.24 18.19 -19.21
CA THR A 340 -6.82 19.47 -18.65
C THR A 340 -8.02 20.20 -18.07
N ARG A 341 -7.78 21.10 -17.10
CA ARG A 341 -8.82 21.99 -16.60
C ARG A 341 -9.13 23.05 -17.66
N GLY A 342 -10.41 23.33 -17.89
CA GLY A 342 -10.85 24.41 -18.78
C GLY A 342 -10.49 25.78 -18.24
N TYR A 343 -10.42 25.91 -16.91
CA TYR A 343 -9.92 27.07 -16.20
C TYR A 343 -9.12 26.62 -14.97
N GLU A 344 -7.94 27.18 -14.76
CA GLU A 344 -7.14 26.94 -13.56
C GLU A 344 -7.51 27.97 -12.47
N PRO A 345 -7.90 27.53 -11.27
CA PRO A 345 -8.20 28.45 -10.17
C PRO A 345 -6.98 29.33 -9.82
N PRO A 346 -7.19 30.58 -9.40
CA PRO A 346 -6.09 31.51 -9.13
C PRO A 346 -5.20 31.05 -7.98
N ASP A 347 -3.93 31.44 -8.03
CA ASP A 347 -2.95 31.12 -6.99
C ASP A 347 -3.50 31.46 -5.58
N PRO A 348 -3.37 30.54 -4.60
CA PRO A 348 -3.85 30.76 -3.25
C PRO A 348 -3.18 31.95 -2.58
N CYS A 349 -3.89 32.60 -1.65
CA CYS A 349 -3.43 33.83 -1.01
C CYS A 349 -2.18 33.65 -0.15
N TRP A 350 -1.93 32.44 0.34
CA TRP A 350 -0.76 32.04 1.14
C TRP A 350 0.46 31.65 0.29
N LEU A 351 0.31 31.54 -1.04
CA LEU A 351 1.39 31.10 -1.92
C LEU A 351 2.39 32.23 -2.22
N GLY A 352 3.64 32.01 -1.83
CA GLY A 352 4.74 32.96 -1.96
C GLY A 352 5.53 32.82 -3.26
N ALA A 353 6.77 33.32 -3.24
CA ALA A 353 7.67 33.26 -4.38
C ALA A 353 8.13 31.82 -4.70
N PRO A 354 8.47 31.50 -5.96
CA PRO A 354 9.11 30.24 -6.32
C PRO A 354 10.38 29.96 -5.52
N VAL A 355 10.61 28.69 -5.20
CA VAL A 355 11.82 28.20 -4.54
C VAL A 355 12.90 27.91 -5.58
N ASP A 356 14.12 28.35 -5.30
CA ASP A 356 15.29 28.03 -6.11
C ASP A 356 15.58 26.53 -6.14
N TRP A 357 15.97 26.03 -7.30
CA TRP A 357 16.34 24.63 -7.51
C TRP A 357 17.45 24.51 -8.56
N ARG A 358 18.20 23.40 -8.49
CA ARG A 358 19.17 23.03 -9.52
C ARG A 358 18.74 21.73 -10.21
N PRO A 359 19.07 21.52 -11.50
CA PRO A 359 18.78 20.26 -12.17
C PRO A 359 19.47 19.09 -11.45
N CYS A 360 18.80 17.95 -11.38
CA CYS A 360 19.40 16.73 -10.84
C CYS A 360 20.53 16.27 -11.77
N PRO A 361 21.77 16.07 -11.28
CA PRO A 361 22.88 15.63 -12.11
C PRO A 361 22.67 14.20 -12.64
N ASP A 362 21.84 13.40 -11.96
CA ASP A 362 21.58 12.01 -12.32
C ASP A 362 20.40 11.80 -13.26
N CYS A 363 19.76 12.88 -13.68
CA CYS A 363 18.62 12.82 -14.59
C CYS A 363 18.90 13.62 -15.84
N ARG A 364 18.53 13.07 -17.00
CA ARG A 364 18.25 13.90 -18.17
C ARG A 364 16.86 14.52 -18.00
N PRO A 365 16.71 15.86 -18.13
CA PRO A 365 15.40 16.50 -18.10
C PRO A 365 14.49 15.91 -19.18
N HIS A 366 13.20 15.73 -18.86
CA HIS A 366 12.15 15.25 -19.78
C HIS A 366 12.34 13.83 -20.35
N ASP A 367 13.33 13.08 -19.88
CA ASP A 367 13.61 11.71 -20.30
C ASP A 367 13.58 10.76 -19.08
N ARG A 368 13.41 9.45 -19.30
CA ARG A 368 13.61 8.38 -18.32
C ARG A 368 15.08 7.96 -18.18
N LEU A 369 15.98 8.51 -19.00
CA LEU A 369 17.42 8.29 -18.86
C LEU A 369 17.96 8.81 -17.52
N ARG A 370 18.72 7.96 -16.84
CA ARG A 370 19.38 8.22 -15.55
C ARG A 370 20.85 7.87 -15.62
N THR A 371 21.67 8.47 -14.76
CA THR A 371 23.06 8.01 -14.55
C THR A 371 23.07 6.50 -14.32
N CYS A 372 23.89 5.80 -15.10
CA CYS A 372 24.05 4.36 -14.95
C CYS A 372 24.82 4.05 -13.67
N ASP A 373 24.47 2.93 -13.01
CA ASP A 373 25.10 2.51 -11.76
C ASP A 373 26.61 2.28 -11.91
N CYS A 374 27.10 1.98 -13.13
CA CYS A 374 28.56 1.87 -13.41
C CYS A 374 29.33 3.18 -13.17
N ARG A 375 28.62 4.31 -13.07
CA ARG A 375 29.18 5.62 -12.75
C ARG A 375 29.08 6.00 -11.27
N LEU A 376 28.54 5.12 -10.42
CA LEU A 376 28.44 5.40 -8.99
C LEU A 376 29.83 5.67 -8.40
N GLY A 377 29.92 6.70 -7.55
CA GLY A 377 31.19 7.16 -6.99
C GLY A 377 32.07 7.94 -7.98
N ASP A 378 31.45 8.70 -8.89
CA ASP A 378 32.10 9.56 -9.89
C ASP A 378 33.04 8.82 -10.85
N ARG A 379 32.80 7.53 -11.05
CA ARG A 379 33.56 6.71 -12.00
C ARG A 379 33.20 7.07 -13.45
N PRO A 380 34.16 6.98 -14.39
CA PRO A 380 33.84 7.05 -15.81
C PRO A 380 32.91 5.90 -16.18
N ALA A 381 32.10 6.09 -17.24
CA ALA A 381 31.24 5.03 -17.73
C ALA A 381 32.07 3.85 -18.23
N GLU A 382 31.77 2.65 -17.74
CA GLU A 382 32.38 1.42 -18.26
C GLU A 382 31.96 1.20 -19.72
N PRO A 383 32.92 1.08 -20.67
CA PRO A 383 32.61 0.94 -22.10
C PRO A 383 31.68 -0.23 -22.42
N ASP A 384 31.87 -1.36 -21.74
CA ASP A 384 31.12 -2.60 -21.97
C ASP A 384 30.01 -2.82 -20.94
N CYS A 385 29.55 -1.75 -20.27
CA CYS A 385 28.49 -1.87 -19.27
C CYS A 385 27.22 -2.46 -19.89
N PRO A 386 26.68 -3.60 -19.39
CA PRO A 386 25.50 -4.25 -19.98
C PRO A 386 24.21 -3.42 -19.84
N HIS A 387 24.22 -2.35 -19.03
CA HIS A 387 23.07 -1.50 -18.80
C HIS A 387 23.06 -0.20 -19.59
N CYS A 388 24.24 0.34 -19.94
CA CYS A 388 24.34 1.61 -20.67
C CYS A 388 25.21 1.55 -21.93
N CYS A 389 25.86 0.42 -22.22
CA CYS A 389 26.73 0.22 -23.38
C CYS A 389 27.74 1.37 -23.57
N GLY A 390 28.38 1.79 -22.46
CA GLY A 390 29.36 2.89 -22.46
C GLY A 390 28.77 4.31 -22.46
N ALA A 391 27.45 4.49 -22.63
CA ALA A 391 26.83 5.81 -22.63
C ALA A 391 26.79 6.49 -21.25
N GLY A 392 26.97 5.72 -20.18
CA GLY A 392 26.91 6.23 -18.81
C GLY A 392 25.50 6.64 -18.36
N LEU A 393 24.49 6.41 -19.20
CA LEU A 393 23.08 6.65 -18.95
C LEU A 393 22.28 5.41 -19.31
N ARG A 394 21.31 5.05 -18.49
CA ARG A 394 20.38 3.94 -18.76
C ARG A 394 18.94 4.39 -18.57
N PRO A 395 17.98 3.86 -19.36
CA PRO A 395 16.57 3.96 -19.02
C PRO A 395 16.32 3.31 -17.66
N SER A 396 15.55 3.96 -16.80
CA SER A 396 15.11 3.37 -15.54
C SER A 396 13.61 3.57 -15.36
N ALA A 397 12.91 2.48 -15.02
CA ALA A 397 11.53 2.54 -14.56
C ALA A 397 11.42 3.00 -13.10
N LEU A 398 12.52 2.93 -12.34
CA LEU A 398 12.57 3.36 -10.95
C LEU A 398 12.80 4.88 -10.86
N ARG A 399 12.26 5.47 -9.78
CA ARG A 399 12.53 6.87 -9.46
C ARG A 399 14.02 7.08 -9.26
N CYS A 400 14.53 8.24 -9.68
CA CYS A 400 15.93 8.59 -9.48
C CYS A 400 16.24 8.62 -7.98
N PHE A 401 17.28 7.91 -7.54
CA PHE A 401 17.70 7.88 -6.14
C PHE A 401 18.00 9.29 -5.58
N THR A 402 18.51 10.20 -6.41
CA THR A 402 18.98 11.53 -5.98
C THR A 402 17.88 12.58 -5.87
N CYS A 403 16.90 12.59 -6.78
CA CYS A 403 15.80 13.57 -6.76
C CYS A 403 14.42 12.96 -6.51
N GLY A 404 14.31 11.63 -6.43
CA GLY A 404 13.03 10.92 -6.34
C GLY A 404 12.13 11.09 -7.55
N GLY A 405 12.69 11.44 -8.72
CA GLY A 405 11.94 11.61 -9.98
C GLY A 405 11.43 13.02 -10.26
N THR A 406 11.69 14.01 -9.39
CA THR A 406 11.30 15.41 -9.63
C THR A 406 12.15 16.12 -10.69
N HIS A 407 13.30 15.53 -11.06
CA HIS A 407 14.36 16.15 -11.88
C HIS A 407 14.98 17.43 -11.28
N ARG A 408 14.59 17.82 -10.05
CA ARG A 408 14.95 19.06 -9.38
C ARG A 408 15.51 18.77 -8.00
N LEU A 409 16.57 19.47 -7.62
CA LEU A 409 17.09 19.49 -6.26
C LEU A 409 16.76 20.85 -5.67
N HIS A 410 15.73 20.88 -4.83
CA HIS A 410 15.26 22.11 -4.18
C HIS A 410 16.25 22.60 -3.12
N GLN A 411 16.43 23.91 -3.04
CA GLN A 411 17.25 24.54 -1.99
C GLN A 411 16.44 24.86 -0.74
N THR A 412 15.11 24.80 -0.82
CA THR A 412 14.20 25.00 0.31
C THR A 412 13.15 23.91 0.31
N LEU A 413 12.82 23.41 1.49
CA LEU A 413 11.76 22.44 1.72
C LEU A 413 10.73 23.04 2.68
N LEU A 414 9.46 22.89 2.34
CA LEU A 414 8.35 23.17 3.24
C LEU A 414 7.96 21.87 3.95
N VAL A 415 8.15 21.83 5.27
CA VAL A 415 7.80 20.68 6.10
C VAL A 415 6.53 21.02 6.86
N THR A 416 5.51 20.17 6.73
CA THR A 416 4.25 20.29 7.47
C THR A 416 4.12 19.13 8.42
N VAL A 417 4.02 19.38 9.72
CA VAL A 417 3.80 18.34 10.74
C VAL A 417 2.40 18.51 11.32
N THR A 418 1.58 17.46 11.33
CA THR A 418 0.15 17.57 11.67
C THR A 418 -0.37 16.36 12.43
N ASP A 419 -1.39 16.54 13.27
CA ASP A 419 -2.16 15.43 13.87
C ASP A 419 -3.38 14.99 13.03
N LEU A 420 -3.55 15.55 11.82
CA LEU A 420 -4.70 15.34 10.91
C LEU A 420 -6.08 15.68 11.53
N ARG A 421 -6.08 16.43 12.63
CA ARG A 421 -7.29 16.88 13.31
C ARG A 421 -7.39 18.39 13.28
N HIS A 422 -6.54 19.07 14.04
CA HIS A 422 -6.62 20.52 14.23
C HIS A 422 -5.28 21.18 14.49
N ARG A 423 -4.20 20.41 14.70
CA ARG A 423 -2.88 20.96 14.93
C ARG A 423 -1.99 20.74 13.72
N VAL A 424 -1.33 21.81 13.31
CA VAL A 424 -0.40 21.83 12.18
C VAL A 424 0.73 22.81 12.46
N LEU A 425 1.93 22.43 12.05
CA LEU A 425 3.13 23.25 12.07
C LEU A 425 3.70 23.28 10.66
N HIS A 426 3.96 24.48 10.13
CA HIS A 426 4.66 24.65 8.86
C HIS A 426 6.05 25.22 9.13
N LEU A 427 7.07 24.48 8.69
CA LEU A 427 8.48 24.80 8.87
C LEU A 427 9.12 24.99 7.51
N THR A 428 9.97 26.01 7.38
CA THR A 428 10.74 26.25 6.16
C THR A 428 12.19 25.89 6.44
N TRP A 429 12.69 24.84 5.79
CA TRP A 429 14.11 24.45 5.87
C TRP A 429 14.85 24.94 4.63
N ARG A 430 15.90 25.74 4.84
CA ARG A 430 16.62 26.42 3.75
C ARG A 430 18.10 26.04 3.75
N ALA A 431 18.56 25.45 2.64
CA ALA A 431 19.97 25.19 2.37
C ALA A 431 20.80 26.48 2.32
N GLY A 432 22.10 26.38 2.60
CA GLY A 432 23.03 27.51 2.62
C GLY A 432 22.92 28.38 3.87
N THR A 433 22.05 28.05 4.83
CA THR A 433 22.02 28.69 6.15
C THR A 433 23.18 28.14 6.97
N PRO A 434 24.16 28.96 7.40
CA PRO A 434 25.25 28.46 8.23
C PRO A 434 24.70 27.94 9.55
N GLU A 435 24.88 26.64 9.80
CA GLU A 435 24.51 25.99 11.05
C GLU A 435 25.73 25.33 11.67
N VAL A 436 25.92 25.54 12.97
CA VAL A 436 26.89 24.79 13.73
C VAL A 436 26.27 23.44 14.08
N ALA A 437 26.69 22.39 13.38
CA ALA A 437 26.25 21.02 13.62
C ALA A 437 27.43 20.20 14.19
N PRO A 438 27.34 19.67 15.42
CA PRO A 438 28.40 18.87 16.01
C PRO A 438 28.64 17.58 15.20
N LEU A 439 29.91 17.21 15.06
CA LEU A 439 30.31 15.88 14.60
C LEU A 439 29.89 14.84 15.64
N VAL A 440 29.11 13.86 15.23
CA VAL A 440 28.60 12.80 16.12
C VAL A 440 29.14 11.42 15.76
N ALA A 441 29.56 11.20 14.50
CA ALA A 441 30.25 9.98 14.09
C ALA A 441 31.02 10.18 12.77
N THR A 442 31.74 9.15 12.35
CA THR A 442 32.40 9.08 11.04
C THR A 442 32.06 7.75 10.39
N GLN A 443 31.53 7.79 9.16
CA GLN A 443 31.24 6.59 8.36
C GLN A 443 32.52 5.76 8.13
N PRO A 444 32.43 4.44 7.86
CA PRO A 444 33.60 3.60 7.57
C PRO A 444 34.46 4.10 6.39
N ASN A 445 33.86 4.83 5.44
CA ASN A 445 34.55 5.44 4.31
C ASN A 445 35.16 6.83 4.62
N GLY A 446 35.19 7.25 5.89
CA GLY A 446 35.76 8.52 6.34
C GLY A 446 34.82 9.73 6.24
N ARG A 447 33.56 9.56 5.77
CA ARG A 447 32.61 10.67 5.68
C ARG A 447 32.10 11.12 7.06
N PRO A 448 32.09 12.42 7.38
CA PRO A 448 31.57 12.90 8.65
C PRO A 448 30.04 12.72 8.75
N VAL A 449 29.57 12.39 9.95
CA VAL A 449 28.14 12.42 10.31
C VAL A 449 27.95 13.48 11.38
N VAL A 450 27.09 14.45 11.09
CA VAL A 450 26.76 15.55 12.01
C VAL A 450 25.30 15.47 12.43
N GLN A 451 24.96 16.11 13.54
CA GLN A 451 23.58 16.23 13.99
C GLN A 451 23.11 17.69 13.89
N LEU A 452 22.04 17.93 13.13
CA LEU A 452 21.47 19.26 12.98
C LEU A 452 20.78 19.74 14.26
N PRO A 453 20.57 21.06 14.47
CA PRO A 453 19.77 21.59 15.58
C PRO A 453 18.31 21.12 15.58
N ASP A 454 17.64 21.18 16.74
CA ASP A 454 16.27 20.68 16.94
C ASP A 454 15.23 21.18 15.93
N ARG A 455 15.39 22.39 15.39
CA ARG A 455 14.47 22.95 14.37
C ARG A 455 14.42 22.13 13.06
N TYR A 456 15.43 21.31 12.79
CA TYR A 456 15.52 20.40 11.64
C TYR A 456 15.21 18.94 12.00
N ARG A 457 14.89 18.64 13.27
CA ARG A 457 14.60 17.28 13.74
C ARG A 457 13.09 17.10 13.84
N LEU A 458 12.49 16.23 13.04
CA LEU A 458 11.04 15.98 13.13
C LEU A 458 10.64 15.44 14.50
N GLY A 459 11.49 14.65 15.15
CA GLY A 459 11.27 14.13 16.49
C GLY A 459 11.06 15.23 17.52
N SER A 460 11.80 16.34 17.44
CA SER A 460 11.65 17.48 18.34
C SER A 460 10.28 18.18 18.18
N TRP A 461 9.69 18.14 16.99
CA TRP A 461 8.36 18.71 16.72
C TRP A 461 7.22 17.74 17.06
N SER A 462 7.44 16.43 17.05
CA SER A 462 6.42 15.43 17.41
C SER A 462 5.85 15.65 18.82
N ALA A 463 6.70 16.02 19.78
CA ALA A 463 6.32 16.29 21.17
C ALA A 463 5.37 17.50 21.29
N VAL A 464 5.53 18.52 20.44
CA VAL A 464 4.63 19.69 20.39
C VAL A 464 3.21 19.28 19.99
N LEU A 465 3.09 18.23 19.18
CA LEU A 465 1.82 17.64 18.76
C LEU A 465 1.38 16.48 19.67
N GLY A 466 2.10 16.20 20.76
CA GLY A 466 1.77 15.13 21.71
C GLY A 466 1.92 13.71 21.13
N ALA A 467 2.71 13.55 20.08
CA ALA A 467 3.05 12.25 19.50
C ALA A 467 4.46 11.82 19.90
N ARG A 468 4.73 10.51 19.79
CA ARG A 468 6.10 10.01 19.94
C ARG A 468 6.85 10.14 18.62
N PRO A 469 8.18 10.33 18.64
CA PRO A 469 8.97 10.37 17.41
C PRO A 469 8.82 9.11 16.53
N GLU A 470 8.61 7.95 17.13
CA GLU A 470 8.42 6.66 16.43
C GLU A 470 7.09 6.57 15.67
N ASP A 471 6.10 7.38 16.06
CA ASP A 471 4.76 7.40 15.48
C ASP A 471 4.67 8.37 14.29
N LEU A 472 5.78 9.04 13.93
CA LEU A 472 5.84 9.89 12.75
C LEU A 472 5.75 9.05 11.47
N ARG A 473 4.87 9.49 10.57
CA ARG A 473 4.63 8.86 9.26
C ARG A 473 4.57 9.89 8.15
N ASP A 474 5.03 9.54 6.95
CA ASP A 474 4.70 10.29 5.74
C ASP A 474 3.18 10.29 5.56
N ALA A 475 2.61 11.46 5.31
CA ALA A 475 1.18 11.61 5.08
C ALA A 475 0.78 11.02 3.71
N ASP A 476 1.72 10.87 2.78
CA ASP A 476 1.52 10.18 1.51
C ASP A 476 1.92 8.70 1.65
N GLY A 477 0.92 7.80 1.69
CA GLY A 477 1.14 6.35 1.75
C GLY A 477 1.54 5.79 3.13
N GLY A 478 1.63 6.63 4.18
CA GLY A 478 1.74 6.17 5.56
C GLY A 478 3.08 5.53 5.93
N LEU A 479 4.14 5.80 5.16
CA LEU A 479 5.46 5.21 5.38
C LEU A 479 6.14 5.76 6.65
N ASP A 480 6.94 4.91 7.30
CA ASP A 480 7.72 5.27 8.48
C ASP A 480 8.74 6.38 8.14
N VAL A 481 8.83 7.42 8.98
CA VAL A 481 9.85 8.46 8.83
C VAL A 481 11.22 7.89 9.23
N ASP A 482 12.19 8.02 8.33
CA ASP A 482 13.57 7.57 8.56
C ASP A 482 14.20 8.24 9.78
N ARG A 483 15.07 7.47 10.49
CA ARG A 483 15.80 7.95 11.68
C ARG A 483 16.56 9.24 11.41
N ASP A 484 17.24 9.33 10.27
CA ASP A 484 18.03 10.51 9.89
C ASP A 484 17.18 11.79 9.83
N LEU A 485 15.94 11.67 9.36
CA LEU A 485 15.00 12.79 9.27
C LEU A 485 14.36 13.10 10.64
N ARG A 486 14.07 12.04 11.40
CA ARG A 486 13.52 12.13 12.76
C ARG A 486 14.48 12.81 13.74
N ASP A 487 15.73 12.37 13.74
CA ASP A 487 16.74 12.73 14.75
C ASP A 487 17.77 13.77 14.22
N GLY A 488 17.67 14.13 12.93
CA GLY A 488 18.47 15.15 12.26
C GLY A 488 19.93 14.73 12.00
N TYR A 489 20.19 13.44 11.81
CA TYR A 489 21.51 12.96 11.42
C TYR A 489 21.75 13.15 9.94
N VAL A 490 22.95 13.62 9.59
CA VAL A 490 23.31 13.93 8.21
C VAL A 490 24.72 13.44 7.95
N THR A 491 24.86 12.53 6.99
CA THR A 491 26.18 12.19 6.43
C THR A 491 26.56 13.24 5.39
N VAL A 492 27.64 13.99 5.64
CA VAL A 492 28.16 15.00 4.72
C VAL A 492 29.30 14.45 3.85
N PRO A 493 29.51 14.95 2.63
CA PRO A 493 30.53 14.40 1.73
C PRO A 493 31.97 14.69 2.17
N TRP A 494 32.21 15.81 2.88
CA TRP A 494 33.50 16.19 3.48
C TRP A 494 33.28 17.13 4.67
N ALA A 495 34.32 17.31 5.50
CA ALA A 495 34.28 18.25 6.63
C ALA A 495 34.10 19.70 6.15
N GLY A 496 33.08 20.41 6.66
CA GLY A 496 32.76 21.78 6.28
C GLY A 496 31.78 21.93 5.10
N ALA A 497 31.27 20.82 4.54
CA ALA A 497 30.12 20.88 3.64
C ALA A 497 28.85 21.35 4.38
N ASP A 498 27.88 21.91 3.65
CA ASP A 498 26.60 22.40 4.21
C ASP A 498 25.69 21.23 4.63
N PRO A 499 25.54 20.94 5.94
CA PRO A 499 24.74 19.81 6.39
C PRO A 499 23.23 20.06 6.21
N VAL A 500 22.78 21.32 6.25
CA VAL A 500 21.37 21.64 6.00
C VAL A 500 21.03 21.39 4.54
N GLY A 501 21.92 21.77 3.63
CA GLY A 501 21.77 21.50 2.20
C GLY A 501 21.76 20.02 1.83
N GLU A 502 22.52 19.18 2.55
CA GLU A 502 22.43 17.71 2.42
C GLU A 502 21.08 17.19 2.96
N HIS A 503 20.65 17.67 4.13
CA HIS A 503 19.42 17.26 4.78
C HIS A 503 18.17 17.63 3.98
N VAL A 504 18.05 18.88 3.53
CA VAL A 504 16.97 19.37 2.67
C VAL A 504 16.89 18.56 1.38
N ARG A 505 18.03 18.20 0.81
CA ARG A 505 18.07 17.38 -0.40
C ARG A 505 17.62 15.95 -0.14
N SER A 506 17.99 15.36 0.99
CA SER A 506 17.55 14.01 1.38
C SER A 506 16.04 13.97 1.65
N ALA A 507 15.55 14.92 2.45
CA ALA A 507 14.14 15.04 2.80
C ALA A 507 13.25 15.45 1.62
N GLY A 508 13.78 16.20 0.66
CA GLY A 508 13.01 16.70 -0.49
C GLY A 508 12.92 15.75 -1.68
N ARG A 509 13.59 14.59 -1.66
CA ARG A 509 13.56 13.66 -2.80
C ARG A 509 12.14 13.13 -3.00
N GLY A 510 11.63 13.24 -4.22
CA GLY A 510 10.31 12.70 -4.58
C GLY A 510 9.12 13.44 -3.99
N THR A 511 9.34 14.54 -3.24
CA THR A 511 8.26 15.34 -2.64
C THR A 511 7.48 16.14 -3.69
N ALA A 512 6.18 16.30 -3.46
CA ALA A 512 5.33 17.15 -4.30
C ALA A 512 5.64 18.62 -4.06
N ALA A 513 6.10 19.34 -5.09
CA ALA A 513 6.45 20.76 -5.02
C ALA A 513 7.38 21.13 -3.84
N GLY A 514 8.31 20.25 -3.46
CA GLY A 514 9.20 20.51 -2.32
C GLY A 514 8.46 20.56 -0.98
N ARG A 515 7.38 19.78 -0.83
CA ARG A 515 6.57 19.70 0.39
C ARG A 515 6.64 18.31 1.00
N LEU A 516 7.11 18.24 2.23
CA LEU A 516 7.06 17.04 3.05
C LEU A 516 5.93 17.21 4.07
N ILE A 517 4.95 16.30 4.08
CA ILE A 517 3.84 16.34 5.04
C ILE A 517 3.98 15.11 5.94
N VAL A 518 4.03 15.34 7.25
CA VAL A 518 4.30 14.32 8.25
C VAL A 518 3.15 14.27 9.24
N VAL A 519 2.60 13.09 9.43
CA VAL A 519 1.57 12.80 10.41
C VAL A 519 2.22 12.45 11.74
N ALA A 520 1.80 13.15 12.78
CA ALA A 520 2.19 12.96 14.17
C ALA A 520 0.95 12.50 14.95
N ALA A 521 0.57 11.23 14.73
CA ALA A 521 -0.54 10.61 15.41
C ALA A 521 -0.20 9.13 15.71
N PRO A 522 -0.64 8.59 16.86
CA PRO A 522 -0.46 7.18 17.13
C PRO A 522 -1.20 6.35 16.06
N PRO A 523 -0.62 5.24 15.58
CA PRO A 523 -1.31 4.33 14.65
C PRO A 523 -2.62 3.82 15.24
N ASP A 524 -3.65 3.66 14.41
CA ASP A 524 -4.90 2.98 14.81
C ASP A 524 -4.65 1.47 14.92
N ALA A 525 -4.17 1.06 16.08
CA ALA A 525 -3.76 -0.31 16.36
C ALA A 525 -4.66 -0.95 17.43
N PRO A 526 -5.16 -2.18 17.22
CA PRO A 526 -5.80 -2.92 18.29
C PRO A 526 -4.77 -3.30 19.37
N PRO A 527 -5.16 -3.46 20.64
CA PRO A 527 -4.31 -4.04 21.67
C PRO A 527 -3.74 -5.40 21.27
N LEU A 528 -2.49 -5.69 21.69
CA LEU A 528 -1.83 -6.97 21.40
C LEU A 528 -2.62 -8.19 21.89
N ALA A 529 -3.28 -8.06 23.04
CA ALA A 529 -4.14 -9.11 23.59
C ALA A 529 -5.34 -9.45 22.70
N GLU A 530 -5.89 -8.46 21.97
CA GLU A 530 -7.03 -8.68 21.06
C GLU A 530 -6.60 -9.47 19.82
N LEU A 531 -5.48 -9.09 19.19
CA LEU A 531 -4.93 -9.86 18.07
C LEU A 531 -4.48 -11.26 18.49
N LEU A 532 -3.91 -11.40 19.69
CA LEU A 532 -3.55 -12.71 20.24
C LEU A 532 -4.79 -13.59 20.37
N ARG A 533 -5.84 -13.07 21.02
CA ARG A 533 -7.10 -13.80 21.18
C ARG A 533 -7.68 -14.23 19.83
N LEU A 534 -7.64 -13.34 18.83
CA LEU A 534 -8.14 -13.61 17.48
C LEU A 534 -7.31 -14.69 16.75
N ALA A 535 -5.99 -14.58 16.74
CA ALA A 535 -5.10 -15.58 16.12
C ALA A 535 -5.31 -16.97 16.74
N LEU A 536 -5.44 -17.03 18.06
CA LEU A 536 -5.78 -18.25 18.78
C LEU A 536 -7.21 -18.73 18.42
N GLY A 537 -8.17 -17.84 18.18
CA GLY A 537 -9.51 -18.18 17.71
C GLY A 537 -9.49 -18.90 16.36
N LEU A 538 -8.63 -18.41 15.45
CA LEU A 538 -8.39 -18.96 14.11
C LEU A 538 -7.57 -20.25 14.10
N ASP A 539 -7.09 -20.72 15.26
CA ASP A 539 -6.15 -21.85 15.38
C ASP A 539 -4.80 -21.60 14.69
N LEU A 540 -4.41 -20.32 14.63
CA LEU A 540 -3.13 -19.86 14.11
C LEU A 540 -2.19 -19.46 15.25
N ALA A 541 -0.92 -19.25 14.91
CA ALA A 541 0.05 -18.67 15.82
C ALA A 541 0.08 -17.14 15.68
N LEU A 542 0.16 -16.43 16.80
CA LEU A 542 0.63 -15.05 16.80
C LEU A 542 2.13 -15.05 17.09
N VAL A 543 2.92 -14.55 16.15
CA VAL A 543 4.38 -14.43 16.28
C VAL A 543 4.71 -12.98 16.56
N VAL A 544 5.35 -12.73 17.70
CA VAL A 544 5.79 -11.38 18.10
C VAL A 544 7.30 -11.40 18.23
N ALA A 545 8.00 -10.63 17.39
CA ALA A 545 9.43 -10.43 17.53
C ALA A 545 9.74 -9.03 18.07
N VAL A 546 10.73 -8.95 18.94
CA VAL A 546 11.20 -7.71 19.54
C VAL A 546 12.71 -7.71 19.60
N ARG A 547 13.32 -6.58 19.24
CA ARG A 547 14.76 -6.37 19.35
C ARG A 547 15.03 -5.09 20.12
N ASP A 548 15.82 -5.20 21.19
CA ASP A 548 16.22 -4.06 22.01
C ASP A 548 17.59 -3.54 21.60
N LEU A 549 17.58 -2.40 20.91
CA LEU A 549 18.75 -1.68 20.43
C LEU A 549 18.96 -0.36 21.18
N ARG A 550 18.35 -0.19 22.37
CA ARG A 550 18.49 1.07 23.12
C ARG A 550 19.92 1.36 23.56
N HIS A 551 20.79 0.35 23.67
CA HIS A 551 22.22 0.54 23.93
C HIS A 551 22.95 1.23 22.76
N HIS A 552 22.39 1.23 21.54
CA HIS A 552 22.89 1.97 20.38
C HIS A 552 22.35 3.40 20.31
N SER A 553 21.57 3.90 21.28
CA SER A 553 20.88 5.20 21.18
C SER A 553 21.83 6.38 20.96
N CYS A 554 23.09 6.26 21.36
CA CYS A 554 24.10 7.29 21.19
C CYS A 554 24.92 7.15 19.89
N ASP A 555 24.74 6.05 19.14
CA ASP A 555 25.44 5.83 17.88
C ASP A 555 24.51 6.11 16.69
N PRO A 556 24.76 7.18 15.92
CA PRO A 556 23.95 7.52 14.75
C PRO A 556 24.13 6.54 13.58
N LEU A 557 25.18 5.71 13.58
CA LEU A 557 25.48 4.75 12.50
C LEU A 557 24.74 3.41 12.67
N LEU A 558 24.21 3.13 13.85
CA LEU A 558 23.57 1.85 14.18
C LEU A 558 22.06 2.02 14.32
N ALA A 559 21.29 0.99 13.95
CA ALA A 559 19.86 0.98 14.30
C ALA A 559 19.70 1.01 15.83
N ASP A 560 18.72 1.79 16.31
CA ASP A 560 18.46 2.02 17.73
C ASP A 560 16.99 1.77 18.12
N GLY A 561 16.73 1.96 19.42
CA GLY A 561 15.40 1.91 20.01
C GLY A 561 14.88 0.48 20.17
N LEU A 562 13.57 0.34 20.23
CA LEU A 562 12.91 -0.96 20.17
C LEU A 562 12.42 -1.20 18.75
N ARG A 563 12.66 -2.38 18.21
CA ARG A 563 12.08 -2.82 16.95
C ARG A 563 11.09 -3.95 17.17
N TRP A 564 9.97 -3.91 16.46
CA TRP A 564 8.87 -4.84 16.59
C TRP A 564 8.48 -5.47 15.25
N SER A 565 8.01 -6.71 15.29
CA SER A 565 7.16 -7.31 14.26
C SER A 565 6.07 -8.13 14.95
N VAL A 566 4.88 -8.13 14.35
CA VAL A 566 3.75 -8.93 14.79
C VAL A 566 3.14 -9.55 13.54
N GLU A 567 3.02 -10.87 13.53
CA GLU A 567 2.56 -11.62 12.37
C GLU A 567 1.63 -12.76 12.80
N VAL A 568 0.65 -13.06 11.95
CA VAL A 568 -0.19 -14.26 12.08
C VAL A 568 0.36 -15.31 11.13
N GLN A 569 0.70 -16.48 11.65
CA GLN A 569 1.33 -17.54 10.88
C GLN A 569 0.66 -18.90 11.15
N PRO A 570 0.84 -19.91 10.27
CA PRO A 570 0.48 -21.29 10.58
C PRO A 570 1.04 -21.71 11.94
N ARG A 571 0.27 -22.52 12.68
CA ARG A 571 0.66 -22.99 14.01
C ARG A 571 2.08 -23.52 14.05
N ASP A 572 2.47 -24.34 13.08
CA ASP A 572 3.74 -25.05 13.03
C ASP A 572 4.75 -24.41 12.05
N ALA A 573 4.53 -23.16 11.66
CA ALA A 573 5.49 -22.42 10.85
C ALA A 573 6.84 -22.31 11.58
N PRO A 574 7.97 -22.60 10.92
CA PRO A 574 9.29 -22.41 11.51
C PRO A 574 9.61 -20.93 11.63
N VAL A 575 10.19 -20.52 12.75
CA VAL A 575 10.81 -19.19 12.89
C VAL A 575 12.07 -19.17 12.05
N ARG A 576 12.17 -18.23 11.10
CA ARG A 576 13.30 -18.13 10.18
C ARG A 576 14.35 -17.15 10.71
N PRO A 577 15.64 -17.36 10.39
CA PRO A 577 16.69 -16.41 10.77
C PRO A 577 16.41 -14.97 10.32
N ASP A 578 15.84 -14.83 9.12
CA ASP A 578 15.57 -13.54 8.48
C ASP A 578 14.31 -12.81 9.01
N ASP A 579 13.56 -13.42 9.93
CA ASP A 579 12.35 -12.83 10.54
C ASP A 579 12.72 -11.78 11.60
N LEU A 580 13.46 -10.75 11.18
CA LEU A 580 13.95 -9.69 12.05
C LEU A 580 12.91 -8.56 12.20
N PRO A 581 12.67 -8.07 13.43
CA PRO A 581 11.73 -6.99 13.66
C PRO A 581 12.29 -5.66 13.12
N TYR A 582 11.46 -4.89 12.44
CA TYR A 582 11.87 -3.64 11.77
C TYR A 582 10.98 -2.43 12.08
N ARG A 583 9.76 -2.63 12.58
CA ARG A 583 8.84 -1.53 12.90
C ARG A 583 9.30 -0.78 14.16
N PRO A 584 9.14 0.55 14.24
CA PRO A 584 9.70 1.37 15.32
C PRO A 584 8.87 1.32 16.61
N SER A 585 7.63 0.82 16.57
CA SER A 585 6.77 0.68 17.74
C SER A 585 5.87 -0.56 17.64
N LEU A 586 5.42 -1.05 18.79
CA LEU A 586 4.46 -2.17 18.84
C LEU A 586 3.13 -1.78 18.17
N ALA A 587 2.65 -0.55 18.38
CA ALA A 587 1.43 -0.05 17.73
C ALA A 587 1.55 -0.10 16.20
N ALA A 588 2.69 0.33 15.63
CA ALA A 588 2.93 0.23 14.20
C ALA A 588 2.94 -1.22 13.70
N ALA A 589 3.55 -2.15 14.44
CA ALA A 589 3.54 -3.57 14.10
C ALA A 589 2.13 -4.19 14.15
N LEU A 590 1.32 -3.79 15.13
CA LEU A 590 -0.07 -4.25 15.30
C LEU A 590 -1.00 -3.70 14.22
N ALA A 591 -0.86 -2.42 13.85
CA ALA A 591 -1.62 -1.81 12.76
C ALA A 591 -1.33 -2.53 11.43
N TRP A 592 -0.05 -2.76 11.12
CA TRP A 592 0.36 -3.52 9.93
C TRP A 592 -0.16 -4.96 9.95
N CYS A 593 -0.06 -5.65 11.09
CA CYS A 593 -0.59 -7.01 11.22
C CYS A 593 -2.11 -7.08 10.96
N ARG A 594 -2.86 -6.07 11.42
CA ARG A 594 -4.30 -5.96 11.18
C ARG A 594 -4.60 -5.71 9.70
N GLU A 595 -3.83 -4.85 9.03
CA GLU A 595 -3.97 -4.56 7.59
C GLU A 595 -3.72 -5.83 6.75
N CYS A 596 -2.68 -6.61 7.07
CA CYS A 596 -2.34 -7.83 6.35
C CYS A 596 -3.11 -9.08 6.83
N LEU A 597 -4.07 -8.97 7.75
CA LEU A 597 -4.65 -10.13 8.44
C LEU A 597 -5.33 -11.11 7.46
N THR A 598 -6.14 -10.61 6.53
CA THR A 598 -6.85 -11.45 5.55
C THR A 598 -5.86 -12.21 4.66
N ASP A 599 -4.80 -11.54 4.21
CA ASP A 599 -3.74 -12.16 3.41
C ASP A 599 -2.92 -13.17 4.22
N ALA A 600 -2.66 -12.89 5.49
CA ALA A 600 -1.95 -13.80 6.39
C ALA A 600 -2.76 -15.09 6.61
N VAL A 601 -4.08 -15.00 6.80
CA VAL A 601 -4.96 -16.18 6.91
C VAL A 601 -5.02 -16.95 5.60
N ALA A 602 -5.15 -16.26 4.47
CA ALA A 602 -5.13 -16.91 3.16
C ALA A 602 -3.80 -17.65 2.89
N GLY A 603 -2.68 -17.01 3.23
CA GLY A 603 -1.33 -17.57 3.14
C GLY A 603 -1.04 -18.69 4.14
N ALA A 604 -1.80 -18.78 5.23
CA ALA A 604 -1.67 -19.86 6.21
C ALA A 604 -2.28 -21.19 5.75
N ALA A 605 -3.04 -21.20 4.65
CA ALA A 605 -3.55 -22.43 4.06
C ALA A 605 -2.40 -23.38 3.67
N PRO A 606 -2.51 -24.70 3.96
CA PRO A 606 -1.47 -25.66 3.60
C PRO A 606 -1.17 -25.64 2.11
N THR A 607 0.10 -25.55 1.73
CA THR A 607 0.47 -25.56 0.31
C THR A 607 0.20 -26.93 -0.31
N ASP A 608 0.48 -28.03 0.41
CA ASP A 608 0.20 -29.41 -0.01
C ASP A 608 -1.31 -29.61 -0.28
N PRO A 609 -1.72 -29.91 -1.54
CA PRO A 609 -3.13 -30.11 -1.85
C PRO A 609 -3.75 -31.31 -1.13
N ALA A 610 -2.96 -32.29 -0.68
CA ALA A 610 -3.47 -33.43 0.09
C ALA A 610 -3.83 -33.07 1.53
N VAL A 611 -3.28 -31.98 2.06
CA VAL A 611 -3.56 -31.51 3.42
C VAL A 611 -4.79 -30.61 3.38
N PRO A 612 -5.86 -30.91 4.14
CA PRO A 612 -7.05 -30.07 4.19
C PRO A 612 -6.78 -28.74 4.89
N ILE A 613 -7.49 -27.70 4.48
CA ILE A 613 -7.48 -26.41 5.15
C ILE A 613 -8.21 -26.56 6.50
N PRO A 614 -7.66 -25.99 7.60
CA PRO A 614 -8.35 -25.96 8.89
C PRO A 614 -9.73 -25.29 8.80
N VAL A 615 -10.69 -25.80 9.58
CA VAL A 615 -12.05 -25.24 9.69
C VAL A 615 -12.26 -24.83 11.15
N PRO A 616 -11.64 -23.73 11.62
CA PRO A 616 -11.68 -23.38 13.02
C PRO A 616 -13.10 -23.05 13.49
N TRP A 617 -13.38 -23.43 14.72
CA TRP A 617 -14.62 -23.09 15.41
C TRP A 617 -14.28 -22.79 16.87
N SER A 618 -14.62 -21.58 17.32
CA SER A 618 -14.37 -21.13 18.69
C SER A 618 -15.43 -20.11 19.10
N GLY A 619 -16.02 -20.30 20.27
CA GLY A 619 -16.83 -19.26 20.91
C GLY A 619 -16.00 -18.05 21.35
N PRO A 620 -16.67 -17.01 21.89
CA PRO A 620 -16.03 -15.86 22.52
C PRO A 620 -14.99 -16.27 23.55
N ARG A 621 -13.91 -15.51 23.64
CA ARG A 621 -12.84 -15.74 24.62
C ARG A 621 -12.57 -14.51 25.46
N ASP A 622 -12.24 -14.77 26.71
CA ASP A 622 -11.71 -13.72 27.59
C ASP A 622 -10.39 -13.18 27.04
N LEU A 623 -10.13 -11.90 27.29
CA LEU A 623 -8.87 -11.31 26.93
C LEU A 623 -7.74 -11.99 27.72
N VAL A 624 -6.72 -12.42 26.99
CA VAL A 624 -5.46 -12.85 27.61
C VAL A 624 -4.82 -11.62 28.26
N ALA A 625 -4.15 -11.83 29.38
CA ALA A 625 -3.45 -10.76 30.03
C ALA A 625 -2.34 -10.21 29.11
N ASP A 626 -2.20 -8.89 29.04
CA ASP A 626 -1.28 -8.25 28.08
C ASP A 626 0.16 -8.78 28.22
N PRO A 627 0.73 -9.40 27.15
CA PRO A 627 2.07 -9.95 27.17
C PRO A 627 3.16 -8.90 26.93
N GLN A 628 2.82 -7.66 26.56
CA GLN A 628 3.80 -6.62 26.23
C GLN A 628 4.84 -6.39 27.35
N PRO A 629 4.49 -6.29 28.65
CA PRO A 629 5.49 -6.08 29.70
C PRO A 629 6.50 -7.22 29.81
N ASP A 630 6.06 -8.47 29.59
CA ASP A 630 6.93 -9.65 29.62
C ASP A 630 7.85 -9.70 28.40
N LEU A 631 7.33 -9.36 27.22
CA LEU A 631 8.12 -9.25 25.97
C LEU A 631 9.23 -8.20 26.11
N LEU A 632 8.93 -7.04 26.71
CA LEU A 632 9.91 -5.99 26.96
C LEU A 632 11.03 -6.43 27.92
N ARG A 633 10.68 -7.16 28.99
CA ARG A 633 11.67 -7.72 29.92
C ARG A 633 12.60 -8.71 29.23
N LEU A 634 12.02 -9.58 28.40
CA LEU A 634 12.76 -10.59 27.67
C LEU A 634 13.70 -9.97 26.63
N ALA A 635 13.24 -8.96 25.89
CA ALA A 635 14.05 -8.20 24.95
C ALA A 635 15.23 -7.50 25.64
N ALA A 636 14.98 -6.87 26.78
CA ALA A 636 16.02 -6.18 27.55
C ALA A 636 17.11 -7.14 28.06
N ARG A 637 16.75 -8.38 28.41
CA ARG A 637 17.71 -9.41 28.83
C ARG A 637 18.60 -9.90 27.69
N HIS A 638 18.11 -9.84 26.46
CA HIS A 638 18.82 -10.22 25.24
C HIS A 638 19.09 -9.00 24.34
N ALA A 639 19.50 -7.87 24.94
CA ALA A 639 19.79 -6.64 24.20
C ALA A 639 20.77 -6.89 23.04
N GLY A 640 20.50 -6.28 21.89
CA GLY A 640 21.25 -6.48 20.64
C GLY A 640 20.73 -7.64 19.78
N GLN A 641 20.07 -8.64 20.38
CA GLN A 641 19.55 -9.82 19.70
C GLN A 641 18.03 -9.70 19.51
N ALA A 642 17.51 -10.28 18.43
CA ALA A 642 16.05 -10.37 18.25
C ALA A 642 15.51 -11.57 19.05
N VAL A 643 14.41 -11.36 19.75
CA VAL A 643 13.68 -12.41 20.46
C VAL A 643 12.30 -12.54 19.86
N THR A 644 11.94 -13.77 19.49
CA THR A 644 10.68 -14.11 18.84
C THR A 644 9.86 -15.02 19.73
N VAL A 645 8.67 -14.58 20.10
CA VAL A 645 7.72 -15.36 20.90
C VAL A 645 6.55 -15.77 20.01
N ARG A 646 6.37 -17.08 19.87
CA ARG A 646 5.26 -17.68 19.15
C ARG A 646 4.19 -18.10 20.16
N PHE A 647 3.02 -17.49 20.09
CA PHE A 647 1.86 -17.84 20.91
C PHE A 647 0.92 -18.76 20.14
N THR A 648 0.51 -19.86 20.76
CA THR A 648 -0.43 -20.86 20.22
C THR A 648 -1.41 -21.27 21.31
N ARG A 649 -2.44 -22.05 20.96
CA ARG A 649 -3.37 -22.61 21.96
C ARG A 649 -2.69 -23.53 22.98
N ALA A 650 -1.55 -24.11 22.61
CA ALA A 650 -0.77 -24.99 23.49
C ALA A 650 0.15 -24.22 24.47
N GLY A 651 0.23 -22.90 24.35
CA GLY A 651 1.16 -22.06 25.10
C GLY A 651 2.08 -21.23 24.19
N CYS A 652 3.20 -20.78 24.72
CA CYS A 652 4.19 -19.98 24.01
C CYS A 652 5.54 -20.71 23.85
N ALA A 653 6.22 -20.44 22.73
CA ALA A 653 7.60 -20.85 22.49
C ALA A 653 8.47 -19.62 22.25
N VAL A 654 9.62 -19.54 22.92
CA VAL A 654 10.54 -18.39 22.87
C VAL A 654 11.79 -18.77 22.09
N HIS A 655 12.14 -17.96 21.10
CA HIS A 655 13.31 -18.13 20.26
C HIS A 655 14.19 -16.89 20.29
N ARG A 656 15.49 -17.08 20.10
CA ARG A 656 16.48 -16.02 20.00
C ARG A 656 17.20 -16.14 18.66
N HIS A 657 17.40 -15.01 17.99
CA HIS A 657 18.17 -14.94 16.75
C HIS A 657 19.61 -14.62 17.12
N ASP A 658 20.51 -15.60 16.89
CA ASP A 658 21.95 -15.49 17.04
C ASP A 658 22.60 -15.41 15.64
N ASP A 659 23.88 -15.05 15.56
CA ASP A 659 24.62 -15.01 14.28
C ASP A 659 24.69 -16.39 13.61
N ASP A 660 24.66 -17.47 14.40
CA ASP A 660 24.65 -18.87 13.94
C ASP A 660 23.24 -19.39 13.59
N GLY A 661 22.19 -18.56 13.73
CA GLY A 661 20.80 -18.87 13.40
C GLY A 661 19.81 -18.74 14.57
N VAL A 662 18.64 -19.37 14.44
CA VAL A 662 17.56 -19.28 15.44
C VAL A 662 17.68 -20.38 16.48
N ARG A 663 17.75 -20.01 17.76
CA ARG A 663 17.81 -20.93 18.91
C ARG A 663 16.52 -20.89 19.71
N LEU A 664 15.88 -22.04 19.92
CA LEU A 664 14.79 -22.20 20.88
C LEU A 664 15.32 -22.08 22.32
N LEU A 665 14.76 -21.15 23.09
CA LEU A 665 15.12 -20.94 24.50
C LEU A 665 14.21 -21.74 25.43
N ALA A 666 12.88 -21.74 25.20
CA ALA A 666 11.93 -22.46 26.04
C ALA A 666 10.52 -22.61 25.45
N HIS A 667 9.76 -23.50 26.10
CA HIS A 667 8.31 -23.63 25.99
C HIS A 667 7.65 -23.36 27.35
N ALA A 668 6.50 -22.68 27.36
CA ALA A 668 5.68 -22.51 28.54
C ALA A 668 4.20 -22.42 28.18
N THR A 669 3.33 -22.64 29.17
CA THR A 669 1.88 -22.44 28.97
C THR A 669 1.50 -20.96 28.96
N ASP A 670 2.27 -20.12 29.64
CA ASP A 670 2.14 -18.66 29.66
C ASP A 670 3.55 -18.04 29.73
N LEU A 671 3.77 -16.95 28.99
CA LEU A 671 5.01 -16.17 28.99
C LEU A 671 5.40 -15.71 30.41
N ARG A 672 4.41 -15.43 31.27
CA ARG A 672 4.63 -15.03 32.68
C ARG A 672 5.27 -16.10 33.55
N GLN A 673 5.20 -17.37 33.14
CA GLN A 673 5.83 -18.48 33.85
C GLN A 673 7.32 -18.57 33.58
N LEU A 674 7.83 -17.89 32.54
CA LEU A 674 9.22 -17.92 32.14
C LEU A 674 10.13 -16.98 32.95
N ARG A 675 9.76 -16.66 34.20
CA ARG A 675 10.49 -15.76 35.12
C ARG A 675 11.97 -16.11 35.38
N VAL A 676 12.46 -17.24 34.86
CA VAL A 676 13.82 -17.75 35.08
C VAL A 676 14.74 -17.55 33.85
N LEU A 677 14.20 -17.23 32.68
CA LEU A 677 14.97 -17.16 31.41
C LEU A 677 15.59 -15.82 31.11
#